data_AF-A0A2N8L056-F1
#
_entry.id   AF-A0A2N8L056-F1
#
_cell.length_a   1.000
_cell.length_b   1.000
_cell.length_c   1.000
_cell.angle_alpha   90.00
_cell.angle_beta   90.00
_cell.angle_gamma   90.00
#
_symmetry.space_group_name_H-M   'P 1'
#
loop_
_entity.id
_entity.type
_entity.pdbx_description
1 polymer ?
#
loop_
_entity_poly.entity_id
_entity_poly.type
_entity_poly.pdbx_seq_one_letter_code
_entity_poly.pdbx_strand_id
1 'polypeptide(L)'
;MLAKAIVRAHPVKDDGQADLATVLKETETDQDGKYTLSVPTTPGKLYVIRISAKADGSTTQKDEITGQAQALPASFALRAVVAASASVTKTDLNITPFTEMATAAAEKASGGLTVANKDQAQSNVVQMLGFDPAKVKPTDIANASTDEEKKLAVMLTSVAQLAKDGALGCADQTQAGERVRCVVQKLAESAKIDSTKPGTVGGVNVADKLVEAVNKVVTTPELNQGKVDDKIVNVALGNLKGDGKPAPISNSGDVAAARKLFDELRSSAQALVKPDAGATTGALQKEAERFGAALDSVEAPVMLATHTSSALLGGIQGLIDYKEGLGPNNGGGLYGEVPGGPAQLNAVGCTIYQDEARTVAATSADNARFLGCSVRYGVTAFNDVNQGGKYVLAHVRHRLFITPGSNAGEYSYSARAQAIVCKDTNFCSTGQAFKVYDLQSQPAVDFSGTVKVTVEALRIKSFEIQGELPAKFKDEVSAPKSSADILYNPNGKASFTLKGSRNVIVPATAKKGDVETVNVEGKLAIYKDGAGSLDSELSILTGSQLQSVVVADGSQAREMGGFNLQLLAGTPKAEIEGQFKVSQLVNDKSGKTLTPSEALLSGAVRNKGDDGKAQASFFAGKISASLTGYAQYDDTLPKSATNNYKVSLALDGSLTADQRPQLKLNLGLSSSAWSGANDAKLDGQYKVLNKDKVETLVINLSASQAASDGKASFKLSEATSGLNFATDGKQSVLDLKKGDVKIGVIDLDSSRITFTNGEFWSLN
;
A
#
# COMPACT_ATOMS: atom_id res chain seq x y z
N MET A 1 -30.22 41.37 9.80
CA MET A 1 -31.18 40.42 9.15
C MET A 1 -32.42 41.17 8.70
N LEU A 2 -33.06 40.75 7.60
CA LEU A 2 -34.23 41.42 6.98
C LEU A 2 -35.55 40.78 7.42
N ALA A 3 -36.31 41.44 8.29
CA ALA A 3 -37.61 40.97 8.76
C ALA A 3 -38.76 41.47 7.86
N LYS A 4 -39.76 40.63 7.60
CA LYS A 4 -40.96 40.96 6.80
C LYS A 4 -40.63 41.43 5.38
N ALA A 5 -39.61 40.86 4.76
CA ALA A 5 -39.20 41.16 3.39
C ALA A 5 -39.84 40.16 2.41
N ILE A 6 -40.10 40.59 1.18
CA ILE A 6 -40.62 39.73 0.12
C ILE A 6 -39.45 38.98 -0.52
N VAL A 7 -39.52 37.66 -0.61
CA VAL A 7 -38.54 36.81 -1.28
C VAL A 7 -39.18 36.21 -2.54
N ARG A 8 -38.55 36.44 -3.70
CA ARG A 8 -39.02 35.98 -5.02
C ARG A 8 -37.94 35.17 -5.73
N ALA A 9 -38.36 34.13 -6.44
CA ALA A 9 -37.52 33.43 -7.41
C ALA A 9 -37.84 33.87 -8.83
N HIS A 10 -36.81 34.20 -9.59
CA HIS A 10 -36.89 34.66 -10.98
C HIS A 10 -36.05 33.73 -11.87
N PRO A 11 -36.50 33.43 -13.10
CA PRO A 11 -35.66 32.76 -14.07
C PRO A 11 -34.59 33.72 -14.63
N VAL A 12 -33.57 33.17 -15.27
CA VAL A 12 -32.60 33.92 -16.06
C VAL A 12 -32.97 33.80 -17.54
N LYS A 13 -33.01 34.94 -18.24
CA LYS A 13 -33.29 35.02 -19.68
C LYS A 13 -32.12 34.46 -20.49
N ASP A 14 -32.36 34.18 -21.77
CA ASP A 14 -31.30 33.69 -22.68
C ASP A 14 -30.20 34.74 -22.95
N ASP A 15 -30.48 36.03 -22.72
CA ASP A 15 -29.50 37.12 -22.78
C ASP A 15 -28.62 37.23 -21.51
N GLY A 16 -28.80 36.31 -20.55
CA GLY A 16 -28.07 36.28 -19.28
C GLY A 16 -28.56 37.29 -18.25
N GLN A 17 -29.66 38.01 -18.47
CA GLN A 17 -30.23 38.92 -17.47
C GLN A 17 -31.28 38.24 -16.60
N ALA A 18 -31.45 38.71 -15.36
CA ALA A 18 -32.55 38.25 -14.52
C ALA A 18 -33.91 38.66 -15.10
N ASP A 19 -34.86 37.74 -15.20
CA ASP A 19 -36.23 38.07 -15.60
C ASP A 19 -37.08 38.52 -14.41
N LEU A 20 -36.90 39.79 -14.02
CA LEU A 20 -37.62 40.36 -12.88
C LEU A 20 -39.13 40.50 -13.10
N ALA A 21 -39.62 40.40 -14.35
CA ALA A 21 -41.04 40.43 -14.66
C ALA A 21 -41.73 39.09 -14.37
N THR A 22 -41.00 37.98 -14.50
CA THR A 22 -41.51 36.63 -14.23
C THR A 22 -41.20 36.23 -12.80
N VAL A 23 -42.23 36.02 -11.97
CA VAL A 23 -42.10 35.49 -10.61
C VAL A 23 -42.50 34.02 -10.61
N LEU A 24 -41.55 33.13 -10.35
CA LEU A 24 -41.81 31.68 -10.27
C LEU A 24 -42.50 31.31 -8.95
N LYS A 25 -42.06 31.94 -7.87
CA LYS A 25 -42.62 31.78 -6.53
C LYS A 25 -42.28 32.99 -5.67
N GLU A 26 -43.14 33.26 -4.71
CA GLU A 26 -42.98 34.30 -3.69
C GLU A 26 -43.24 33.74 -2.29
N THR A 27 -42.52 34.27 -1.30
CA THR A 27 -42.78 34.08 0.13
C THR A 27 -42.35 35.34 0.90
N GLU A 28 -42.55 35.35 2.21
CA GLU A 28 -42.10 36.42 3.11
C GLU A 28 -41.09 35.88 4.12
N THR A 29 -40.12 36.71 4.52
CA THR A 29 -39.26 36.39 5.66
C THR A 29 -39.99 36.56 7.00
N ASP A 30 -39.69 35.69 7.97
CA ASP A 30 -40.17 35.84 9.34
C ASP A 30 -39.48 37.00 10.08
N GLN A 31 -39.73 37.13 11.40
CA GLN A 31 -39.11 38.18 12.22
C GLN A 31 -37.59 38.02 12.37
N ASP A 32 -37.07 36.80 12.19
CA ASP A 32 -35.64 36.49 12.22
C ASP A 32 -35.01 36.60 10.82
N GLY A 33 -35.79 36.88 9.78
CA GLY A 33 -35.33 36.92 8.40
C GLY A 33 -35.21 35.56 7.71
N LYS A 34 -35.77 34.49 8.29
CA LYS A 34 -35.78 33.15 7.69
C LYS A 34 -36.91 33.01 6.69
N TYR A 35 -36.72 32.15 5.70
CA TYR A 35 -37.75 31.84 4.70
C TYR A 35 -37.61 30.40 4.19
N THR A 36 -38.65 29.91 3.52
CA THR A 36 -38.60 28.68 2.72
C THR A 36 -39.35 28.92 1.42
N LEU A 37 -38.71 28.61 0.30
CA LEU A 37 -39.25 28.84 -1.04
C LEU A 37 -39.09 27.57 -1.88
N SER A 38 -40.21 26.98 -2.28
CA SER A 38 -40.22 25.80 -3.17
C SER A 38 -40.46 26.24 -4.61
N VAL A 39 -39.47 26.01 -5.46
CA VAL A 39 -39.47 26.45 -6.86
C VAL A 39 -39.23 25.23 -7.76
N PRO A 40 -40.04 25.01 -8.81
CA PRO A 40 -39.72 24.01 -9.82
C PRO A 40 -38.47 24.47 -10.59
N THR A 41 -37.44 23.63 -10.63
CA THR A 41 -36.18 23.94 -11.31
C THR A 41 -35.83 22.93 -12.38
N THR A 42 -35.08 23.37 -13.39
CA THR A 42 -34.55 22.54 -14.46
C THR A 42 -33.04 22.42 -14.27
N PRO A 43 -32.47 21.20 -14.20
CA PRO A 43 -31.03 21.02 -14.03
C PRO A 43 -30.22 21.80 -15.07
N GLY A 44 -29.16 22.47 -14.61
CA GLY A 44 -28.27 23.28 -15.44
C GLY A 44 -28.77 24.71 -15.75
N LYS A 45 -30.00 25.07 -15.36
CA LYS A 45 -30.49 26.46 -15.45
C LYS A 45 -30.19 27.24 -14.16
N LEU A 46 -30.00 28.54 -14.32
CA LEU A 46 -29.79 29.48 -13.22
C LEU A 46 -31.10 30.15 -12.81
N TYR A 47 -31.21 30.45 -11.52
CA TYR A 47 -32.33 31.17 -10.91
C TYR A 47 -31.80 32.27 -10.00
N VAL A 48 -32.45 33.42 -10.02
CA VAL A 48 -32.14 34.55 -9.14
C VAL A 48 -33.15 34.56 -8.00
N ILE A 49 -32.66 34.42 -6.77
CA ILE A 49 -33.46 34.60 -5.56
C ILE A 49 -33.25 36.03 -5.10
N ARG A 50 -34.33 36.82 -5.15
CA ARG A 50 -34.34 38.25 -4.83
C ARG A 50 -35.13 38.49 -3.56
N ILE A 51 -34.53 39.15 -2.57
CA ILE A 51 -35.22 39.67 -1.38
C ILE A 51 -35.40 41.17 -1.54
N SER A 52 -36.62 41.69 -1.34
CA SER A 52 -36.95 43.10 -1.51
C SER A 52 -37.82 43.63 -0.37
N ALA A 53 -37.62 44.91 -0.04
CA ALA A 53 -38.45 45.61 0.92
C ALA A 53 -39.87 45.84 0.39
N LYS A 54 -40.85 45.80 1.30
CA LYS A 54 -42.26 46.07 1.00
C LYS A 54 -42.48 47.56 0.76
N ALA A 55 -43.43 47.86 -0.14
CA ALA A 55 -43.83 49.23 -0.44
C ALA A 55 -44.51 49.96 0.74
N ASP A 56 -45.07 49.20 1.69
CA ASP A 56 -45.72 49.73 2.90
C ASP A 56 -44.73 50.13 4.00
N GLY A 57 -43.42 49.97 3.78
CA GLY A 57 -42.37 50.31 4.74
C GLY A 57 -42.27 49.37 5.94
N SER A 58 -43.02 48.25 5.95
CA SER A 58 -43.02 47.30 7.08
C SER A 58 -41.77 46.40 7.13
N THR A 59 -40.97 46.36 6.07
CA THR A 59 -39.68 45.65 6.06
C THR A 59 -38.65 46.42 6.87
N THR A 60 -38.08 45.74 7.86
CA THR A 60 -37.03 46.30 8.73
C THR A 60 -35.78 45.44 8.70
N GLN A 61 -34.63 46.06 8.88
CA GLN A 61 -33.40 45.38 9.21
C GLN A 61 -32.96 45.73 10.63
N LYS A 62 -32.32 44.79 11.33
CA LYS A 62 -31.57 45.14 12.54
C LYS A 62 -30.30 45.87 12.13
N ASP A 63 -30.14 47.13 12.53
CA ASP A 63 -28.89 47.87 12.39
C ASP A 63 -27.85 47.31 13.36
N GLU A 64 -26.75 46.78 12.82
CA GLU A 64 -25.68 46.14 13.57
C GLU A 64 -24.97 47.10 14.53
N ILE A 65 -25.07 48.42 14.32
CA ILE A 65 -24.41 49.44 15.15
C ILE A 65 -25.27 49.84 16.34
N THR A 66 -26.55 50.11 16.12
CA THR A 66 -27.47 50.56 17.17
C THR A 66 -28.23 49.42 17.83
N GLY A 67 -28.26 48.24 17.20
CA GLY A 67 -29.07 47.10 17.61
C GLY A 67 -30.58 47.29 17.39
N GLN A 68 -31.00 48.43 16.83
CA GLN A 68 -32.41 48.79 16.64
C GLN A 68 -32.93 48.33 15.28
N ALA A 69 -34.25 48.13 15.19
CA ALA A 69 -34.92 47.89 13.93
C ALA A 69 -34.96 49.18 13.10
N GLN A 70 -34.48 49.12 11.87
CA GLN A 70 -34.42 50.21 10.91
C GLN A 70 -35.28 49.88 9.69
N ALA A 71 -36.23 50.74 9.35
CA ALA A 71 -37.05 50.58 8.15
C ALA A 71 -36.19 50.70 6.88
N LEU A 72 -36.48 49.87 5.89
CA LEU A 72 -35.83 49.89 4.58
C LEU A 72 -36.76 50.51 3.53
N PRO A 73 -36.21 51.28 2.58
CA PRO A 73 -37.02 51.88 1.52
C PRO A 73 -37.52 50.81 0.54
N ALA A 74 -38.70 51.04 -0.04
CA ALA A 74 -39.36 50.10 -0.97
C ALA A 74 -38.49 49.65 -2.17
N SER A 75 -37.49 50.45 -2.54
CA SER A 75 -36.57 50.15 -3.64
C SER A 75 -35.37 49.29 -3.22
N PHE A 76 -35.23 48.96 -1.94
CA PHE A 76 -34.15 48.11 -1.44
C PHE A 76 -34.35 46.66 -1.89
N ALA A 77 -33.30 46.06 -2.46
CA ALA A 77 -33.28 44.65 -2.79
C ALA A 77 -31.85 44.08 -2.74
N LEU A 78 -31.76 42.77 -2.47
CA LEU A 78 -30.54 41.97 -2.56
C LEU A 78 -30.85 40.70 -3.35
N ARG A 79 -29.82 40.14 -4.00
CA ARG A 79 -29.94 38.93 -4.80
C ARG A 79 -28.88 37.89 -4.44
N ALA A 80 -29.20 36.65 -4.76
CA ALA A 80 -28.24 35.57 -4.87
C ALA A 80 -28.64 34.68 -6.05
N VAL A 81 -27.65 34.09 -6.73
CA VAL A 81 -27.88 33.21 -7.88
C VAL A 81 -27.66 31.76 -7.48
N VAL A 82 -28.60 30.89 -7.85
CA VAL A 82 -28.50 29.45 -7.64
C VAL A 82 -28.53 28.71 -8.96
N ALA A 83 -27.70 27.67 -9.08
CA ALA A 83 -27.73 26.73 -10.18
C ALA A 83 -28.51 25.48 -9.75
N ALA A 84 -29.47 25.05 -10.56
CA ALA A 84 -30.22 23.84 -10.27
C ALA A 84 -29.42 22.58 -10.63
N SER A 85 -29.41 21.61 -9.73
CA SER A 85 -28.79 20.28 -9.91
C SER A 85 -29.86 19.19 -9.82
N ALA A 86 -29.70 18.11 -10.59
CA ALA A 86 -30.62 16.98 -10.59
C ALA A 86 -30.71 16.25 -9.24
N SER A 87 -29.70 16.36 -8.38
CA SER A 87 -29.59 15.62 -7.12
C SER A 87 -29.89 16.43 -5.86
N VAL A 88 -30.16 17.73 -5.97
CA VAL A 88 -30.32 18.62 -4.82
C VAL A 88 -31.79 19.03 -4.65
N THR A 89 -32.42 18.57 -3.57
CA THR A 89 -33.83 18.87 -3.23
C THR A 89 -33.98 20.04 -2.25
N LYS A 90 -32.89 20.46 -1.59
CA LYS A 90 -32.85 21.59 -0.66
C LYS A 90 -31.53 22.33 -0.77
N THR A 91 -31.60 23.67 -0.84
CA THR A 91 -30.44 24.55 -0.83
C THR A 91 -30.58 25.56 0.29
N ASP A 92 -29.68 25.52 1.27
CA ASP A 92 -29.55 26.60 2.24
C ASP A 92 -28.82 27.78 1.57
N LEU A 93 -29.47 28.94 1.59
CA LEU A 93 -29.06 30.16 0.89
C LEU A 93 -29.28 31.38 1.80
N ASN A 94 -28.22 32.09 2.09
CA ASN A 94 -28.27 33.38 2.76
C ASN A 94 -28.13 34.49 1.72
N ILE A 95 -28.96 35.53 1.81
CA ILE A 95 -28.90 36.68 0.91
C ILE A 95 -28.33 37.87 1.68
N THR A 96 -27.16 38.33 1.28
CA THR A 96 -26.38 39.38 1.95
C THR A 96 -25.89 40.41 0.93
N PRO A 97 -25.36 41.57 1.36
CA PRO A 97 -24.68 42.51 0.47
C PRO A 97 -23.58 41.86 -0.39
N PHE A 98 -22.92 40.82 0.12
CA PHE A 98 -21.83 40.14 -0.60
C PHE A 98 -22.33 39.10 -1.61
N THR A 99 -23.48 38.45 -1.38
CA THR A 99 -24.11 37.63 -2.43
C THR A 99 -24.72 38.49 -3.53
N GLU A 100 -25.21 39.69 -3.19
CA GLU A 100 -25.61 40.70 -4.19
C GLU A 100 -24.38 41.13 -5.01
N MET A 101 -23.24 41.36 -4.35
CA MET A 101 -21.98 41.70 -5.03
C MET A 101 -21.56 40.61 -6.03
N ALA A 102 -21.60 39.34 -5.64
CA ALA A 102 -21.33 38.22 -6.55
C ALA A 102 -22.33 38.17 -7.72
N THR A 103 -23.62 38.35 -7.43
CA THR A 103 -24.68 38.37 -8.45
C THR A 103 -24.46 39.49 -9.47
N ALA A 104 -24.16 40.70 -9.00
CA ALA A 104 -23.91 41.86 -9.85
C ALA A 104 -22.63 41.70 -10.69
N ALA A 105 -21.56 41.12 -10.15
CA ALA A 105 -20.36 40.82 -10.92
C ALA A 105 -20.63 39.81 -12.05
N ALA A 106 -21.40 38.76 -11.76
CA ALA A 106 -21.77 37.76 -12.76
C ALA A 106 -22.69 38.34 -13.85
N GLU A 107 -23.68 39.15 -13.48
CA GLU A 107 -24.64 39.75 -14.41
C GLU A 107 -24.01 40.79 -15.35
N LYS A 108 -22.98 41.51 -14.89
CA LYS A 108 -22.21 42.48 -15.69
C LYS A 108 -21.16 41.84 -16.60
N ALA A 109 -20.80 40.59 -16.35
CA ALA A 109 -19.83 39.89 -17.16
C ALA A 109 -20.34 39.73 -18.60
N SER A 110 -19.42 39.54 -19.55
CA SER A 110 -19.81 39.24 -20.93
C SER A 110 -20.68 37.98 -20.97
N GLY A 111 -21.83 38.06 -21.64
CA GLY A 111 -22.85 36.98 -21.67
C GLY A 111 -23.76 36.89 -20.44
N GLY A 112 -23.61 37.77 -19.45
CA GLY A 112 -24.47 37.86 -18.28
C GLY A 112 -24.38 36.66 -17.33
N LEU A 113 -25.48 36.34 -16.65
CA LEU A 113 -25.62 35.22 -15.72
C LEU A 113 -25.53 33.88 -16.45
N THR A 114 -24.30 33.37 -16.55
CA THR A 114 -23.97 32.00 -16.96
C THR A 114 -23.42 31.22 -15.77
N VAL A 115 -23.41 29.88 -15.83
CA VAL A 115 -22.84 29.05 -14.74
C VAL A 115 -21.38 29.44 -14.48
N ALA A 116 -20.59 29.64 -15.54
CA ALA A 116 -19.19 30.04 -15.45
C ALA A 116 -19.02 31.42 -14.78
N ASN A 117 -19.81 32.42 -15.19
CA ASN A 117 -19.73 33.76 -14.59
C ASN A 117 -20.21 33.75 -13.13
N LYS A 118 -21.25 32.97 -12.81
CA LYS A 118 -21.74 32.78 -11.45
C LYS A 118 -20.67 32.13 -10.56
N ASP A 119 -20.00 31.08 -11.04
CA ASP A 119 -18.97 30.38 -10.27
C ASP A 119 -17.70 31.24 -10.09
N GLN A 120 -17.27 31.97 -11.12
CA GLN A 120 -16.14 32.90 -11.02
C GLN A 120 -16.44 34.06 -10.05
N ALA A 121 -17.63 34.66 -10.13
CA ALA A 121 -18.01 35.75 -9.23
C ALA A 121 -18.12 35.28 -7.78
N GLN A 122 -18.69 34.11 -7.55
CA GLN A 122 -18.74 33.49 -6.22
C GLN A 122 -17.32 33.20 -5.72
N SER A 123 -16.45 32.62 -6.54
CA SER A 123 -15.04 32.36 -6.20
C SER A 123 -14.29 33.66 -5.83
N ASN A 124 -14.50 34.74 -6.59
CA ASN A 124 -13.89 36.04 -6.28
C ASN A 124 -14.35 36.58 -4.92
N VAL A 125 -15.64 36.49 -4.61
CA VAL A 125 -16.18 36.95 -3.31
C VAL A 125 -15.74 36.04 -2.17
N VAL A 126 -15.72 34.72 -2.37
CA VAL A 126 -15.20 33.76 -1.38
C VAL A 126 -13.74 34.04 -1.08
N GLN A 127 -12.92 34.24 -2.11
CA GLN A 127 -11.52 34.60 -1.95
C GLN A 127 -11.38 35.97 -1.27
N MET A 128 -12.18 36.97 -1.65
CA MET A 128 -12.18 38.28 -1.00
C MET A 128 -12.46 38.20 0.51
N LEU A 129 -13.44 37.40 0.91
CA LEU A 129 -13.91 37.29 2.29
C LEU A 129 -13.17 36.24 3.13
N GLY A 130 -12.59 35.22 2.48
CA GLY A 130 -12.06 34.03 3.11
C GLY A 130 -13.13 33.06 3.64
N PHE A 131 -14.38 33.16 3.17
CA PHE A 131 -15.52 32.27 3.47
C PHE A 131 -16.64 32.47 2.44
N ASP A 132 -17.62 31.54 2.36
CA ASP A 132 -18.79 31.69 1.49
C ASP A 132 -19.97 32.40 2.18
N PRO A 133 -20.29 33.66 1.83
CA PRO A 133 -21.36 34.43 2.47
C PRO A 133 -22.76 33.89 2.16
N ALA A 134 -22.93 32.99 1.18
CA ALA A 134 -24.19 32.30 0.93
C ALA A 134 -24.44 31.15 1.90
N LYS A 135 -23.39 30.58 2.50
CA LYS A 135 -23.45 29.39 3.37
C LYS A 135 -23.32 29.71 4.85
N VAL A 136 -22.70 30.83 5.20
CA VAL A 136 -22.58 31.29 6.58
C VAL A 136 -23.86 31.99 7.01
N LYS A 137 -24.43 31.55 8.13
CA LYS A 137 -25.64 32.14 8.72
C LYS A 137 -25.36 33.59 9.16
N PRO A 138 -26.09 34.59 8.65
CA PRO A 138 -25.99 35.96 9.14
C PRO A 138 -26.44 36.05 10.59
N THR A 139 -25.61 36.66 11.43
CA THR A 139 -25.89 36.92 12.84
C THR A 139 -25.18 38.21 13.26
N ASP A 140 -25.53 38.77 14.42
CA ASP A 140 -24.79 39.88 14.99
C ASP A 140 -23.48 39.40 15.65
N ILE A 141 -22.56 40.34 15.90
CA ILE A 141 -21.26 40.05 16.53
C ILE A 141 -21.44 39.41 17.91
N ALA A 142 -22.50 39.78 18.65
CA ALA A 142 -22.79 39.26 19.97
C ALA A 142 -23.13 37.76 19.98
N ASN A 143 -23.79 37.26 18.93
CA ASN A 143 -24.28 35.89 18.83
C ASN A 143 -23.47 35.00 17.86
N ALA A 144 -22.43 35.53 17.24
CA ALA A 144 -21.55 34.77 16.36
C ALA A 144 -20.74 33.72 17.14
N SER A 145 -20.92 32.44 16.80
CA SER A 145 -20.34 31.30 17.51
C SER A 145 -19.12 30.71 16.79
N THR A 146 -19.17 30.63 15.46
CA THR A 146 -18.06 30.14 14.63
C THR A 146 -17.20 31.28 14.10
N ASP A 147 -15.96 30.98 13.70
CA ASP A 147 -15.07 32.01 13.14
C ASP A 147 -15.59 32.58 11.82
N GLU A 148 -16.29 31.78 11.01
CA GLU A 148 -16.95 32.25 9.80
C GLU A 148 -18.14 33.15 10.12
N GLU A 149 -18.96 32.80 11.13
CA GLU A 149 -20.05 33.67 11.60
C GLU A 149 -19.49 35.01 12.13
N LYS A 150 -18.38 34.99 12.87
CA LYS A 150 -17.71 36.20 13.37
C LYS A 150 -17.22 37.08 12.21
N LYS A 151 -16.58 36.47 11.21
CA LYS A 151 -16.14 37.20 10.00
C LYS A 151 -17.33 37.84 9.30
N LEU A 152 -18.40 37.09 9.03
CA LEU A 152 -19.59 37.64 8.37
C LEU A 152 -20.23 38.75 9.20
N ALA A 153 -20.35 38.59 10.52
CA ALA A 153 -20.92 39.60 11.41
C ALA A 153 -20.11 40.91 11.38
N VAL A 154 -18.77 40.83 11.41
CA VAL A 154 -17.90 42.01 11.25
C VAL A 154 -18.11 42.64 9.88
N MET A 155 -18.11 41.86 8.80
CA MET A 155 -18.28 42.38 7.44
C MET A 155 -19.64 43.06 7.22
N LEU A 156 -20.73 42.52 7.77
CA LEU A 156 -22.06 43.15 7.73
C LEU A 156 -22.07 44.44 8.57
N THR A 157 -21.47 44.43 9.76
CA THR A 157 -21.33 45.62 10.61
C THR A 157 -20.51 46.71 9.90
N SER A 158 -19.50 46.34 9.11
CA SER A 158 -18.74 47.29 8.30
C SER A 158 -19.57 47.93 7.19
N VAL A 159 -20.52 47.20 6.59
CA VAL A 159 -21.48 47.77 5.63
C VAL A 159 -22.40 48.79 6.34
N ALA A 160 -22.90 48.46 7.53
CA ALA A 160 -23.66 49.41 8.34
C ALA A 160 -22.83 50.63 8.73
N GLN A 161 -21.53 50.45 9.02
CA GLN A 161 -20.62 51.53 9.40
C GLN A 161 -20.34 52.48 8.23
N LEU A 162 -20.17 51.95 7.03
CA LEU A 162 -20.08 52.75 5.80
C LEU A 162 -21.35 53.58 5.58
N ALA A 163 -22.53 53.00 5.85
CA ALA A 163 -23.80 53.71 5.71
C ALA A 163 -23.95 54.80 6.77
N LYS A 164 -23.61 54.53 8.03
CA LYS A 164 -23.63 55.51 9.12
C LYS A 164 -22.71 56.70 8.82
N ASP A 165 -21.50 56.43 8.33
CA ASP A 165 -20.50 57.46 7.98
C ASP A 165 -20.83 58.21 6.68
N GLY A 166 -21.88 57.81 5.93
CA GLY A 166 -22.19 58.40 4.62
C GLY A 166 -21.09 58.17 3.58
N ALA A 167 -20.29 57.11 3.75
CA ALA A 167 -19.18 56.78 2.88
C ALA A 167 -19.64 56.39 1.46
N LEU A 168 -18.70 56.23 0.52
CA LEU A 168 -18.98 55.86 -0.89
C LEU A 168 -19.90 56.85 -1.63
N GLY A 169 -20.00 58.10 -1.16
CA GLY A 169 -20.88 59.12 -1.74
C GLY A 169 -22.33 59.02 -1.27
N CYS A 170 -22.60 58.34 -0.15
CA CYS A 170 -23.96 58.12 0.37
C CYS A 170 -24.41 59.15 1.43
N ALA A 171 -23.63 60.21 1.66
CA ALA A 171 -23.92 61.23 2.67
C ALA A 171 -25.21 62.03 2.39
N ASP A 172 -25.57 62.22 1.11
CA ASP A 172 -26.73 63.02 0.68
C ASP A 172 -28.08 62.37 1.02
N GLN A 173 -28.08 61.10 1.46
CA GLN A 173 -29.29 60.42 1.89
C GLN A 173 -29.63 60.80 3.34
N THR A 174 -30.88 61.21 3.58
CA THR A 174 -31.33 61.71 4.88
C THR A 174 -31.82 60.60 5.83
N GLN A 175 -32.28 59.48 5.28
CA GLN A 175 -32.77 58.34 6.06
C GLN A 175 -31.72 57.24 6.14
N ALA A 176 -31.58 56.61 7.31
CA ALA A 176 -30.59 55.56 7.52
C ALA A 176 -30.80 54.35 6.58
N GLY A 177 -32.06 53.97 6.30
CA GLY A 177 -32.39 52.91 5.32
C GLY A 177 -31.93 53.24 3.90
N GLU A 178 -32.03 54.51 3.50
CA GLU A 178 -31.57 54.98 2.19
C GLU A 178 -30.04 55.00 2.08
N ARG A 179 -29.34 55.33 3.17
CA ARG A 179 -27.87 55.21 3.22
C ARG A 179 -27.40 53.78 3.04
N VAL A 180 -28.06 52.83 3.70
CA VAL A 180 -27.72 51.40 3.56
C VAL A 180 -28.00 50.92 2.13
N ARG A 181 -29.14 51.29 1.54
CA ARG A 181 -29.43 51.00 0.12
C ARG A 181 -28.32 51.51 -0.79
N CYS A 182 -27.91 52.77 -0.61
CA CYS A 182 -26.84 53.38 -1.39
C CYS A 182 -25.51 52.63 -1.27
N VAL A 183 -25.07 52.27 -0.06
CA VAL A 183 -23.81 51.54 0.15
C VAL A 183 -23.85 50.16 -0.52
N VAL A 184 -24.94 49.42 -0.37
CA VAL A 184 -25.13 48.12 -1.03
C VAL A 184 -25.06 48.25 -2.55
N GLN A 185 -25.70 49.26 -3.12
CA GLN A 185 -25.64 49.55 -4.55
C GLN A 185 -24.21 49.89 -5.00
N LYS A 186 -23.47 50.68 -4.22
CA LYS A 186 -22.06 51.01 -4.52
C LYS A 186 -21.14 49.78 -4.46
N LEU A 187 -21.37 48.88 -3.50
CA LEU A 187 -20.66 47.59 -3.44
C LEU A 187 -20.96 46.76 -4.69
N ALA A 188 -22.24 46.59 -5.05
CA ALA A 188 -22.65 45.88 -6.25
C ALA A 188 -22.09 46.52 -7.54
N GLU A 189 -22.12 47.85 -7.65
CA GLU A 189 -21.54 48.65 -8.74
C GLU A 189 -20.03 48.38 -8.91
N SER A 190 -19.30 48.29 -7.81
CA SER A 190 -17.84 48.08 -7.79
C SER A 190 -17.39 46.65 -8.12
N ALA A 191 -18.31 45.67 -8.08
CA ALA A 191 -17.99 44.26 -8.27
C ALA A 191 -17.54 43.96 -9.71
N LYS A 192 -16.50 43.13 -9.86
CA LYS A 192 -15.94 42.74 -11.16
C LYS A 192 -15.73 41.23 -11.26
N ILE A 193 -15.92 40.69 -12.46
CA ILE A 193 -15.74 39.25 -12.72
C ILE A 193 -14.25 38.86 -12.81
N ASP A 194 -13.40 39.79 -13.19
CA ASP A 194 -11.96 39.61 -13.39
C ASP A 194 -11.14 40.02 -12.16
N SER A 195 -11.78 40.29 -11.03
CA SER A 195 -11.08 40.73 -9.83
C SER A 195 -11.67 40.22 -8.51
N THR A 196 -10.79 39.85 -7.59
CA THR A 196 -11.11 39.58 -6.19
C THR A 196 -11.25 40.84 -5.34
N LYS A 197 -10.97 42.02 -5.92
CA LYS A 197 -11.04 43.32 -5.23
C LYS A 197 -12.20 44.16 -5.79
N PRO A 198 -13.03 44.79 -4.92
CA PRO A 198 -13.98 45.83 -5.32
C PRO A 198 -13.27 46.97 -6.06
N GLY A 199 -13.84 47.43 -7.17
CA GLY A 199 -13.31 48.53 -7.97
C GLY A 199 -13.59 49.93 -7.39
N THR A 200 -13.40 50.94 -8.25
CA THR A 200 -13.70 52.35 -7.95
C THR A 200 -15.08 52.72 -8.46
N VAL A 201 -15.88 53.41 -7.64
CA VAL A 201 -17.18 53.95 -8.03
C VAL A 201 -17.24 55.44 -7.70
N GLY A 202 -17.58 56.28 -8.68
CA GLY A 202 -17.63 57.73 -8.47
C GLY A 202 -16.29 58.34 -8.00
N GLY A 203 -15.16 57.75 -8.41
CA GLY A 203 -13.82 58.16 -7.98
C GLY A 203 -13.39 57.64 -6.59
N VAL A 204 -14.26 56.91 -5.87
CA VAL A 204 -13.96 56.35 -4.55
C VAL A 204 -13.57 54.87 -4.67
N ASN A 205 -12.40 54.50 -4.15
CA ASN A 205 -11.97 53.10 -4.06
C ASN A 205 -12.77 52.38 -2.98
N VAL A 206 -13.68 51.48 -3.39
CA VAL A 206 -14.62 50.82 -2.49
C VAL A 206 -13.91 49.85 -1.56
N ALA A 207 -12.86 49.16 -2.04
CA ALA A 207 -12.11 48.23 -1.22
C ALA A 207 -11.34 48.93 -0.09
N ASP A 208 -10.73 50.08 -0.35
CA ASP A 208 -10.01 50.84 0.67
C ASP A 208 -10.98 51.33 1.76
N LYS A 209 -12.17 51.79 1.36
CA LYS A 209 -13.21 52.19 2.32
C LYS A 209 -13.77 51.01 3.11
N LEU A 210 -13.91 49.84 2.49
CA LEU A 210 -14.30 48.63 3.20
C LEU A 210 -13.22 48.21 4.21
N VAL A 211 -11.94 48.30 3.86
CA VAL A 211 -10.81 48.06 4.78
C VAL A 211 -10.83 49.05 5.96
N GLU A 212 -11.04 50.34 5.70
CA GLU A 212 -11.19 51.35 6.76
C GLU A 212 -12.36 51.00 7.71
N ALA A 213 -13.51 50.60 7.16
CA ALA A 213 -14.68 50.23 7.94
C ALA A 213 -14.47 48.95 8.75
N VAL A 214 -13.83 47.92 8.19
CA VAL A 214 -13.49 46.68 8.91
C VAL A 214 -12.54 46.97 10.06
N ASN A 215 -11.46 47.72 9.81
CA ASN A 215 -10.53 48.13 10.86
C ASN A 215 -11.24 48.92 11.97
N LYS A 216 -12.11 49.86 11.61
CA LYS A 216 -12.89 50.65 12.58
C LYS A 216 -13.80 49.75 13.42
N VAL A 217 -14.51 48.79 12.80
CA VAL A 217 -15.38 47.86 13.53
C VAL A 217 -14.58 47.03 14.54
N VAL A 218 -13.47 46.40 14.14
CA VAL A 218 -12.72 45.52 15.05
C VAL A 218 -11.94 46.26 16.14
N THR A 219 -11.55 47.50 15.90
CA THR A 219 -10.78 48.32 16.87
C THR A 219 -11.65 49.16 17.81
N THR A 220 -12.94 49.36 17.49
CA THR A 220 -13.85 50.16 18.32
C THR A 220 -14.63 49.25 19.27
N PRO A 221 -14.44 49.33 20.60
CA PRO A 221 -15.07 48.43 21.57
C PRO A 221 -16.61 48.39 21.49
N GLU A 222 -17.24 49.52 21.16
CA GLU A 222 -18.70 49.63 21.05
C GLU A 222 -19.26 48.87 19.83
N LEU A 223 -18.47 48.75 18.76
CA LEU A 223 -18.85 48.04 17.53
C LEU A 223 -18.50 46.55 17.61
N ASN A 224 -17.32 46.21 18.14
CA ASN A 224 -16.84 44.82 18.27
C ASN A 224 -17.38 44.11 19.52
N GLN A 225 -17.84 44.87 20.53
CA GLN A 225 -18.28 44.36 21.83
C GLN A 225 -17.24 43.44 22.53
N GLY A 226 -15.95 43.58 22.17
CA GLY A 226 -14.86 42.74 22.66
C GLY A 226 -14.92 41.26 22.24
N LYS A 227 -15.69 40.91 21.19
CA LYS A 227 -15.98 39.50 20.84
C LYS A 227 -15.14 38.93 19.70
N VAL A 228 -14.59 39.76 18.81
CA VAL A 228 -13.83 39.28 17.64
C VAL A 228 -12.39 39.79 17.69
N ASP A 229 -11.44 38.84 17.66
CA ASP A 229 -10.00 39.12 17.54
C ASP A 229 -9.69 39.63 16.12
N ASP A 230 -8.84 40.65 15.99
CA ASP A 230 -8.48 41.25 14.69
C ASP A 230 -7.82 40.24 13.74
N LYS A 231 -7.15 39.22 14.28
CA LYS A 231 -6.57 38.11 13.51
C LYS A 231 -7.60 37.34 12.70
N ILE A 232 -8.84 37.26 13.16
CA ILE A 232 -9.91 36.54 12.48
C ILE A 232 -10.22 37.17 11.11
N VAL A 233 -10.08 38.50 10.96
CA VAL A 233 -10.38 39.21 9.71
C VAL A 233 -9.14 39.53 8.86
N ASN A 234 -7.93 39.19 9.31
CA ASN A 234 -6.68 39.48 8.59
C ASN A 234 -6.63 38.90 7.19
N VAL A 235 -7.23 37.73 6.95
CA VAL A 235 -7.33 37.13 5.61
C VAL A 235 -8.15 38.03 4.68
N ALA A 236 -9.35 38.45 5.12
CA ALA A 236 -10.20 39.34 4.34
C ALA A 236 -9.54 40.70 4.10
N LEU A 237 -8.91 41.28 5.13
CA LEU A 237 -8.16 42.54 5.02
C LEU A 237 -6.97 42.42 4.06
N GLY A 238 -6.23 41.32 4.11
CA GLY A 238 -5.13 41.03 3.20
C GLY A 238 -5.60 40.90 1.75
N ASN A 239 -6.70 40.18 1.52
CA ASN A 239 -7.26 39.97 0.19
C ASN A 239 -7.85 41.26 -0.40
N LEU A 240 -8.52 42.10 0.41
CA LEU A 240 -8.99 43.43 -0.01
C LEU A 240 -7.84 44.40 -0.36
N LYS A 241 -6.66 44.21 0.25
CA LYS A 241 -5.41 44.94 -0.05
C LYS A 241 -4.56 44.29 -1.16
N GLY A 242 -4.96 43.11 -1.65
CA GLY A 242 -4.20 42.31 -2.60
C GLY A 242 -4.15 42.91 -4.02
N ASP A 243 -3.51 42.18 -4.93
CA ASP A 243 -3.33 42.58 -6.34
C ASP A 243 -4.62 42.53 -7.17
N GLY A 244 -5.70 41.98 -6.61
CA GLY A 244 -7.00 41.91 -7.24
C GLY A 244 -7.06 40.94 -8.40
N LYS A 245 -6.14 39.96 -8.52
CA LYS A 245 -6.25 38.91 -9.54
C LYS A 245 -7.52 38.08 -9.36
N PRO A 246 -8.13 37.58 -10.45
CA PRO A 246 -9.30 36.71 -10.35
C PRO A 246 -8.94 35.41 -9.63
N ALA A 247 -9.86 34.91 -8.82
CA ALA A 247 -9.66 33.68 -8.08
C ALA A 247 -9.68 32.47 -9.05
N PRO A 248 -8.78 31.48 -8.90
CA PRO A 248 -8.84 30.27 -9.71
C PRO A 248 -10.15 29.51 -9.44
N ILE A 249 -10.86 29.12 -10.51
CA ILE A 249 -12.14 28.41 -10.41
C ILE A 249 -11.90 26.91 -10.35
N SER A 250 -12.37 26.24 -9.29
CA SER A 250 -12.69 24.81 -9.35
C SER A 250 -14.12 24.68 -9.87
N ASN A 251 -14.32 24.15 -11.07
CA ASN A 251 -15.68 23.86 -11.54
C ASN A 251 -16.23 22.63 -10.80
N SER A 252 -17.55 22.41 -10.84
CA SER A 252 -18.20 21.27 -10.19
C SER A 252 -17.66 19.90 -10.65
N GLY A 253 -17.15 19.80 -11.87
CA GLY A 253 -16.50 18.61 -12.41
C GLY A 253 -15.15 18.31 -11.73
N ASP A 254 -14.35 19.34 -11.45
CA ASP A 254 -13.05 19.19 -10.77
C ASP A 254 -13.25 18.76 -9.31
N VAL A 255 -14.25 19.33 -8.64
CA VAL A 255 -14.64 18.93 -7.28
C VAL A 255 -15.14 17.49 -7.26
N ALA A 256 -16.00 17.10 -8.21
CA ALA A 256 -16.48 15.72 -8.32
C ALA A 256 -15.33 14.73 -8.62
N ALA A 257 -14.38 15.08 -9.47
CA ALA A 257 -13.21 14.27 -9.77
C ALA A 257 -12.31 14.11 -8.53
N ALA A 258 -12.10 15.17 -7.75
CA ALA A 258 -11.36 15.11 -6.51
C ALA A 258 -12.06 14.21 -5.48
N ARG A 259 -13.38 14.35 -5.32
CA ARG A 259 -14.18 13.46 -4.47
C ARG A 259 -14.01 12.00 -4.86
N LYS A 260 -14.18 11.69 -6.15
CA LYS A 260 -13.97 10.34 -6.69
C LYS A 260 -12.57 9.81 -6.40
N LEU A 261 -11.52 10.61 -6.65
CA LEU A 261 -10.12 10.22 -6.42
C LEU A 261 -9.90 9.75 -4.98
N PHE A 262 -10.23 10.57 -3.98
CA PHE A 262 -9.95 10.20 -2.60
C PHE A 262 -10.93 9.14 -2.06
N ASP A 263 -12.17 9.05 -2.58
CA ASP A 263 -13.08 7.94 -2.25
C ASP A 263 -12.50 6.60 -2.73
N GLU A 264 -11.93 6.57 -3.93
CA GLU A 264 -11.28 5.38 -4.47
C GLU A 264 -9.97 5.07 -3.74
N LEU A 265 -9.17 6.09 -3.37
CA LEU A 265 -7.99 5.90 -2.52
C LEU A 265 -8.37 5.30 -1.15
N ARG A 266 -9.45 5.80 -0.51
CA ARG A 266 -9.96 5.29 0.75
C ARG A 266 -10.44 3.84 0.61
N SER A 267 -11.25 3.56 -0.41
CA SER A 267 -11.75 2.21 -0.71
C SER A 267 -10.59 1.22 -0.95
N SER A 268 -9.55 1.67 -1.67
CA SER A 268 -8.34 0.91 -1.91
C SER A 268 -7.56 0.63 -0.62
N ALA A 269 -7.35 1.66 0.21
CA ALA A 269 -6.66 1.54 1.49
C ALA A 269 -7.41 0.58 2.44
N GLN A 270 -8.73 0.66 2.50
CA GLN A 270 -9.57 -0.26 3.30
C GLN A 270 -9.53 -1.72 2.79
N ALA A 271 -9.32 -1.92 1.48
CA ALA A 271 -9.16 -3.27 0.92
C ALA A 271 -7.78 -3.88 1.23
N LEU A 272 -6.75 -3.03 1.28
CA LEU A 272 -5.35 -3.41 1.46
C LEU A 272 -4.91 -3.53 2.92
N VAL A 273 -5.35 -2.61 3.78
CA VAL A 273 -4.81 -2.39 5.13
C VAL A 273 -5.89 -2.65 6.18
N LYS A 274 -5.48 -3.13 7.36
CA LYS A 274 -6.30 -3.16 8.57
C LYS A 274 -6.40 -1.74 9.16
N PRO A 275 -7.57 -1.09 9.16
CA PRO A 275 -7.76 0.14 9.91
C PRO A 275 -7.86 -0.23 11.40
N ASP A 276 -6.76 -0.09 12.13
CA ASP A 276 -6.66 -0.17 13.58
C ASP A 276 -6.90 -1.52 14.28
N ALA A 277 -6.46 -1.57 15.55
CA ALA A 277 -6.57 -2.70 16.45
C ALA A 277 -8.04 -2.92 16.89
N GLY A 278 -8.82 -3.60 16.06
CA GLY A 278 -10.20 -4.00 16.40
C GLY A 278 -11.12 -4.22 15.20
N ALA A 279 -10.76 -3.72 14.01
CA ALA A 279 -11.55 -3.92 12.80
C ALA A 279 -11.30 -5.30 12.15
N THR A 280 -12.30 -5.79 11.41
CA THR A 280 -12.18 -6.97 10.55
C THR A 280 -11.04 -6.75 9.55
N THR A 281 -10.14 -7.72 9.42
CA THR A 281 -8.99 -7.69 8.50
C THR A 281 -9.40 -7.30 7.07
N GLY A 282 -8.57 -6.47 6.40
CA GLY A 282 -8.77 -6.09 5.00
C GLY A 282 -8.90 -7.33 4.11
N ALA A 283 -9.69 -7.25 3.05
CA ALA A 283 -10.03 -8.44 2.25
C ALA A 283 -8.77 -9.14 1.69
N LEU A 284 -7.78 -8.37 1.22
CA LEU A 284 -6.52 -8.94 0.74
C LEU A 284 -5.67 -9.54 1.87
N GLN A 285 -5.65 -8.89 3.04
CA GLN A 285 -4.94 -9.42 4.20
C GLN A 285 -5.53 -10.76 4.64
N LYS A 286 -6.85 -10.93 4.62
CA LYS A 286 -7.49 -12.24 4.88
C LYS A 286 -7.04 -13.30 3.90
N GLU A 287 -6.99 -12.98 2.61
CA GLU A 287 -6.49 -13.91 1.59
C GLU A 287 -5.02 -14.28 1.85
N ALA A 288 -4.18 -13.30 2.21
CA ALA A 288 -2.77 -13.51 2.54
C ALA A 288 -2.57 -14.32 3.82
N GLU A 289 -3.34 -14.06 4.88
CA GLU A 289 -3.32 -14.83 6.14
C GLU A 289 -3.79 -16.27 5.92
N ARG A 290 -4.88 -16.46 5.18
CA ARG A 290 -5.38 -17.79 4.80
C ARG A 290 -4.34 -18.57 4.02
N PHE A 291 -3.66 -17.89 3.09
CA PHE A 291 -2.59 -18.46 2.29
C PHE A 291 -1.37 -18.81 3.13
N GLY A 292 -0.91 -17.90 4.01
CA GLY A 292 0.22 -18.14 4.91
C GLY A 292 -0.02 -19.36 5.80
N ALA A 293 -1.16 -19.39 6.50
CA ALA A 293 -1.55 -20.52 7.33
C ALA A 293 -1.71 -21.83 6.53
N ALA A 294 -2.03 -21.75 5.24
CA ALA A 294 -2.13 -22.90 4.36
C ALA A 294 -0.79 -23.36 3.78
N LEU A 295 0.30 -22.59 3.93
CA LEU A 295 1.61 -22.92 3.40
C LEU A 295 2.66 -23.30 4.44
N ASP A 296 2.40 -23.12 5.73
CA ASP A 296 3.29 -23.61 6.79
C ASP A 296 3.66 -25.11 6.57
N SER A 297 2.73 -25.91 6.04
CA SER A 297 2.99 -27.33 5.73
C SER A 297 3.85 -27.60 4.48
N VAL A 298 4.13 -26.60 3.64
CA VAL A 298 4.95 -26.75 2.41
C VAL A 298 6.45 -26.75 2.70
N GLU A 299 6.88 -26.32 3.89
CA GLU A 299 8.27 -26.43 4.32
C GLU A 299 8.76 -27.89 4.34
N ALA A 300 7.92 -28.79 4.83
CA ALA A 300 8.29 -30.20 4.98
C ALA A 300 8.65 -30.88 3.65
N PRO A 301 7.88 -30.71 2.55
CA PRO A 301 8.31 -31.18 1.24
C PRO A 301 9.68 -30.64 0.80
N VAL A 302 9.97 -29.35 1.01
CA VAL A 302 11.27 -28.77 0.64
C VAL A 302 12.40 -29.45 1.39
N MET A 303 12.28 -29.57 2.72
CA MET A 303 13.30 -30.20 3.58
C MET A 303 13.49 -31.69 3.28
N LEU A 304 12.39 -32.43 3.03
CA LEU A 304 12.48 -33.84 2.64
C LEU A 304 13.21 -33.98 1.30
N ALA A 305 12.89 -33.16 0.30
CA ALA A 305 13.51 -33.22 -1.02
C ALA A 305 15.01 -32.92 -0.94
N THR A 306 15.43 -31.84 -0.26
CA THR A 306 16.83 -31.42 -0.17
C THR A 306 17.69 -32.42 0.59
N HIS A 307 17.26 -32.81 1.80
CA HIS A 307 18.07 -33.68 2.65
C HIS A 307 18.12 -35.12 2.14
N THR A 308 17.00 -35.65 1.63
CA THR A 308 16.95 -37.03 1.13
C THR A 308 17.74 -37.18 -0.16
N SER A 309 17.58 -36.25 -1.12
CA SER A 309 18.37 -36.29 -2.36
C SER A 309 19.86 -36.16 -2.09
N SER A 310 20.26 -35.29 -1.14
CA SER A 310 21.66 -35.17 -0.70
C SER A 310 22.19 -36.47 -0.10
N ALA A 311 21.41 -37.17 0.73
CA ALA A 311 21.83 -38.45 1.31
C ALA A 311 21.97 -39.56 0.27
N LEU A 312 20.99 -39.69 -0.64
CA LEU A 312 21.01 -40.70 -1.69
C LEU A 312 22.15 -40.45 -2.69
N LEU A 313 22.23 -39.25 -3.27
CA LEU A 313 23.21 -38.92 -4.30
C LEU A 313 24.62 -38.76 -3.72
N GLY A 314 24.75 -38.10 -2.56
CA GLY A 314 26.02 -37.94 -1.87
C GLY A 314 26.57 -39.26 -1.34
N GLY A 315 25.71 -40.14 -0.83
CA GLY A 315 26.10 -41.50 -0.43
C GLY A 315 26.60 -42.33 -1.61
N ILE A 316 25.89 -42.31 -2.74
CA ILE A 316 26.28 -43.03 -3.97
C ILE A 316 27.59 -42.46 -4.54
N GLN A 317 27.74 -41.15 -4.60
CA GLN A 317 29.00 -40.52 -5.02
C GLN A 317 30.15 -40.88 -4.08
N GLY A 318 29.92 -40.91 -2.76
CA GLY A 318 30.91 -41.34 -1.78
C GLY A 318 31.32 -42.81 -1.95
N LEU A 319 30.38 -43.69 -2.31
CA LEU A 319 30.70 -45.09 -2.65
C LEU A 319 31.57 -45.20 -3.90
N ILE A 320 31.27 -44.41 -4.94
CA ILE A 320 32.10 -44.34 -6.15
C ILE A 320 33.51 -43.86 -5.78
N ASP A 321 33.62 -42.75 -5.06
CA ASP A 321 34.90 -42.17 -4.67
C ASP A 321 35.71 -43.12 -3.78
N TYR A 322 35.06 -43.85 -2.85
CA TYR A 322 35.72 -44.83 -2.00
C TYR A 322 36.26 -46.03 -2.78
N LYS A 323 35.49 -46.55 -3.75
CA LYS A 323 35.93 -47.67 -4.61
C LYS A 323 37.14 -47.30 -5.47
N GLU A 324 37.25 -46.03 -5.85
CA GLU A 324 38.39 -45.50 -6.60
C GLU A 324 39.55 -45.04 -5.70
N GLY A 325 39.46 -45.22 -4.38
CA GLY A 325 40.50 -44.81 -3.42
C GLY A 325 40.62 -43.30 -3.23
N LEU A 326 39.62 -42.53 -3.65
CA LEU A 326 39.60 -41.06 -3.62
C LEU A 326 38.92 -40.47 -2.37
N GLY A 327 38.25 -41.30 -1.56
CA GLY A 327 37.49 -40.84 -0.40
C GLY A 327 37.56 -41.78 0.80
N PRO A 328 37.16 -41.31 1.99
CA PRO A 328 37.03 -42.14 3.19
C PRO A 328 35.80 -43.07 3.12
N ASN A 329 35.74 -44.09 3.99
CA ASN A 329 34.59 -45.00 4.10
C ASN A 329 33.34 -44.37 4.76
N ASN A 330 33.46 -43.13 5.22
CA ASN A 330 32.38 -42.30 5.76
C ASN A 330 32.26 -41.05 4.89
N GLY A 331 31.20 -40.98 4.09
CA GLY A 331 30.91 -39.84 3.23
C GLY A 331 30.07 -38.78 3.95
N GLY A 332 30.49 -37.52 3.87
CA GLY A 332 29.69 -36.38 4.32
C GLY A 332 28.61 -36.06 3.29
N GLY A 333 27.35 -36.01 3.71
CA GLY A 333 26.30 -35.30 2.96
C GLY A 333 26.41 -33.79 3.19
N LEU A 334 25.41 -33.02 2.77
CA LEU A 334 25.35 -31.57 3.04
C LEU A 334 25.70 -31.25 4.50
N TYR A 335 26.72 -30.41 4.69
CA TYR A 335 26.97 -29.69 5.94
C TYR A 335 25.88 -28.62 6.08
N GLY A 336 24.72 -29.02 6.55
CA GLY A 336 23.62 -28.12 6.94
C GLY A 336 23.39 -28.19 8.44
N GLU A 337 23.05 -27.05 9.04
CA GLU A 337 22.61 -27.00 10.43
C GLU A 337 21.29 -27.78 10.58
N VAL A 338 21.19 -28.60 11.64
CA VAL A 338 19.92 -29.22 12.00
C VAL A 338 19.07 -28.18 12.73
N PRO A 339 17.79 -27.96 12.35
CA PRO A 339 16.92 -27.03 13.07
C PRO A 339 16.91 -27.33 14.59
N GLY A 340 17.17 -26.30 15.40
CA GLY A 340 17.26 -26.40 16.86
C GLY A 340 18.49 -27.14 17.42
N GLY A 341 19.39 -27.62 16.56
CA GLY A 341 20.62 -28.33 16.95
C GLY A 341 21.86 -27.42 17.02
N PRO A 342 22.89 -27.80 17.79
CA PRO A 342 24.19 -27.13 17.75
C PRO A 342 24.83 -27.25 16.35
N ALA A 343 25.56 -26.20 15.92
CA ALA A 343 26.19 -26.07 14.61
C ALA A 343 27.13 -27.23 14.18
N GLN A 344 27.50 -28.11 15.12
CA GLN A 344 28.40 -29.25 14.90
C GLN A 344 27.67 -30.54 14.48
N LEU A 345 26.33 -30.56 14.50
CA LEU A 345 25.56 -31.73 14.10
C LEU A 345 25.23 -31.69 12.61
N ASN A 346 25.80 -32.63 11.85
CA ASN A 346 25.50 -32.74 10.42
C ASN A 346 24.06 -33.22 10.18
N ALA A 347 23.33 -32.53 9.30
CA ALA A 347 22.01 -32.95 8.83
C ALA A 347 22.04 -34.32 8.13
N VAL A 348 23.10 -34.61 7.35
CA VAL A 348 23.24 -35.87 6.60
C VAL A 348 24.58 -36.53 6.89
N GLY A 349 24.60 -37.85 7.07
CA GLY A 349 25.84 -38.64 7.13
C GLY A 349 25.65 -40.05 6.61
N CYS A 350 26.63 -40.55 5.86
CA CYS A 350 26.61 -41.89 5.24
C CYS A 350 27.86 -42.70 5.60
N THR A 351 27.66 -44.00 5.79
CA THR A 351 28.74 -44.97 6.00
C THR A 351 28.64 -46.07 4.95
N ILE A 352 29.79 -46.51 4.45
CA ILE A 352 29.93 -47.62 3.51
C ILE A 352 30.19 -48.91 4.30
N TYR A 353 29.45 -49.95 3.98
CA TYR A 353 29.46 -51.25 4.66
C TYR A 353 29.84 -52.37 3.70
N GLN A 354 30.42 -53.43 4.25
CA GLN A 354 30.75 -54.63 3.50
C GLN A 354 29.65 -55.71 3.51
N ASP A 355 28.80 -55.69 4.54
CA ASP A 355 27.72 -56.65 4.74
C ASP A 355 26.34 -56.03 4.49
N GLU A 356 25.39 -56.86 4.06
CA GLU A 356 24.01 -56.44 3.77
C GLU A 356 23.27 -55.95 5.02
N ALA A 357 23.59 -56.53 6.19
CA ALA A 357 23.05 -56.11 7.47
C ALA A 357 23.58 -54.72 7.92
N ARG A 358 24.60 -54.18 7.24
CA ARG A 358 25.21 -52.86 7.49
C ARG A 358 25.67 -52.71 8.93
N THR A 359 26.37 -53.74 9.40
CA THR A 359 26.93 -53.82 10.76
C THR A 359 28.44 -53.65 10.76
N VAL A 360 29.11 -53.93 9.64
CA VAL A 360 30.57 -53.87 9.50
C VAL A 360 30.93 -52.86 8.42
N ALA A 361 31.61 -51.78 8.82
CA ALA A 361 32.10 -50.77 7.91
C ALA A 361 33.08 -51.39 6.90
N ALA A 362 33.04 -50.93 5.65
CA ALA A 362 34.00 -51.33 4.64
C ALA A 362 35.41 -50.84 5.02
N THR A 363 36.40 -51.69 4.75
CA THR A 363 37.81 -51.43 5.06
C THR A 363 38.68 -51.38 3.81
N SER A 364 38.15 -51.77 2.65
CA SER A 364 38.82 -51.66 1.35
C SER A 364 37.80 -51.44 0.21
N ALA A 365 38.28 -50.99 -0.94
CA ALA A 365 37.43 -50.83 -2.14
C ALA A 365 36.71 -52.13 -2.54
N ASP A 366 37.39 -53.27 -2.43
CA ASP A 366 36.88 -54.58 -2.86
C ASP A 366 35.69 -55.07 -2.01
N ASN A 367 35.64 -54.68 -0.73
CA ASN A 367 34.57 -55.07 0.17
C ASN A 367 33.46 -54.01 0.29
N ALA A 368 33.59 -52.83 -0.32
CA ALA A 368 32.57 -51.79 -0.30
C ALA A 368 31.33 -52.16 -1.13
N ARG A 369 30.24 -52.52 -0.46
CA ARG A 369 29.03 -53.03 -1.13
C ARG A 369 27.76 -52.28 -0.78
N PHE A 370 27.55 -51.91 0.47
CA PHE A 370 26.27 -51.37 0.94
C PHE A 370 26.46 -49.97 1.53
N LEU A 371 25.39 -49.19 1.54
CA LEU A 371 25.38 -47.83 2.07
C LEU A 371 24.31 -47.71 3.15
N GLY A 372 24.66 -47.05 4.25
CA GLY A 372 23.73 -46.68 5.31
C GLY A 372 23.85 -45.19 5.58
N CYS A 373 22.78 -44.45 5.31
CA CYS A 373 22.72 -43.01 5.53
C CYS A 373 21.72 -42.65 6.64
N SER A 374 22.01 -41.56 7.34
CA SER A 374 21.19 -40.97 8.40
C SER A 374 20.91 -39.52 8.04
N VAL A 375 19.63 -39.17 7.97
CA VAL A 375 19.14 -37.84 7.62
C VAL A 375 18.35 -37.27 8.79
N ARG A 376 18.90 -36.27 9.47
CA ARG A 376 18.29 -35.63 10.64
C ARG A 376 17.40 -34.47 10.18
N TYR A 377 16.22 -34.37 10.79
CA TYR A 377 15.24 -33.32 10.47
C TYR A 377 14.97 -32.40 11.66
N GLY A 378 15.32 -32.80 12.88
CA GLY A 378 15.16 -31.95 14.05
C GLY A 378 15.86 -32.50 15.29
N VAL A 379 16.14 -31.60 16.22
CA VAL A 379 16.63 -31.90 17.56
C VAL A 379 15.74 -31.18 18.57
N THR A 380 15.24 -31.91 19.56
CA THR A 380 14.53 -31.34 20.70
C THR A 380 15.32 -31.58 21.98
N ALA A 381 15.24 -30.62 22.88
CA ALA A 381 15.80 -30.71 24.21
C ALA A 381 14.70 -30.51 25.25
N PHE A 382 14.61 -31.40 26.23
CA PHE A 382 13.62 -31.29 27.30
C PHE A 382 14.16 -31.87 28.61
N ASN A 383 13.58 -31.43 29.73
CA ASN A 383 13.86 -32.00 31.04
C ASN A 383 12.90 -33.17 31.29
N ASP A 384 13.43 -34.38 31.46
CA ASP A 384 12.62 -35.56 31.77
C ASP A 384 12.25 -35.55 33.26
N VAL A 385 11.02 -35.10 33.55
CA VAL A 385 10.46 -35.03 34.91
C VAL A 385 10.40 -36.39 35.60
N ASN A 386 10.29 -37.49 34.84
CA ASN A 386 10.26 -38.85 35.39
C ASN A 386 11.66 -39.34 35.80
N GLN A 387 12.71 -38.55 35.54
CA GLN A 387 14.09 -38.83 35.90
C GLN A 387 14.71 -37.71 36.75
N GLY A 388 13.89 -36.98 37.49
CA GLY A 388 14.37 -35.90 38.35
C GLY A 388 14.79 -34.64 37.60
N GLY A 389 14.22 -34.39 36.42
CA GLY A 389 14.46 -33.17 35.65
C GLY A 389 15.77 -33.15 34.84
N LYS A 390 16.37 -34.32 34.59
CA LYS A 390 17.59 -34.44 33.78
C LYS A 390 17.35 -33.99 32.34
N TYR A 391 18.38 -33.36 31.77
CA TYR A 391 18.38 -32.90 30.38
C TYR A 391 18.44 -34.10 29.42
N VAL A 392 17.49 -34.15 28.49
CA VAL A 392 17.37 -35.18 27.47
C VAL A 392 17.37 -34.53 26.09
N LEU A 393 18.16 -35.11 25.19
CA LEU A 393 18.22 -34.70 23.79
C LEU A 393 17.57 -35.79 22.93
N ALA A 394 16.61 -35.42 22.08
CA ALA A 394 16.03 -36.36 21.12
C ALA A 394 16.22 -35.86 19.69
N HIS A 395 16.68 -36.75 18.81
CA HIS A 395 16.91 -36.46 17.40
C HIS A 395 15.94 -37.29 16.56
N VAL A 396 15.27 -36.64 15.62
CA VAL A 396 14.38 -37.31 14.67
C VAL A 396 15.05 -37.39 13.31
N ARG A 397 15.03 -38.59 12.71
CA ARG A 397 15.79 -38.87 11.48
C ARG A 397 15.14 -39.91 10.59
N HIS A 398 15.41 -39.82 9.29
CA HIS A 398 15.30 -40.95 8.39
C HIS A 398 16.60 -41.74 8.37
N ARG A 399 16.51 -43.06 8.43
CA ARG A 399 17.62 -43.96 8.12
C ARG A 399 17.35 -44.57 6.76
N LEU A 400 18.28 -44.36 5.85
CA LEU A 400 18.24 -44.83 4.48
C LEU A 400 19.25 -45.97 4.32
N PHE A 401 18.81 -47.04 3.69
CA PHE A 401 19.58 -48.23 3.42
C PHE A 401 19.65 -48.41 1.92
N ILE A 402 20.81 -48.14 1.33
CA ILE A 402 20.98 -48.16 -0.12
C ILE A 402 21.71 -49.45 -0.49
N THR A 403 21.18 -50.16 -1.47
CA THR A 403 21.69 -51.44 -1.98
C THR A 403 21.93 -51.31 -3.49
N PRO A 404 23.15 -51.55 -4.00
CA PRO A 404 23.38 -51.61 -5.44
C PRO A 404 22.53 -52.69 -6.12
N GLY A 405 22.00 -52.38 -7.29
CA GLY A 405 21.28 -53.32 -8.14
C GLY A 405 22.21 -54.22 -8.97
N SER A 406 21.61 -55.05 -9.81
CA SER A 406 22.34 -55.94 -10.73
C SER A 406 23.03 -55.21 -11.88
N ASN A 407 22.53 -54.03 -12.25
CA ASN A 407 23.10 -53.20 -13.31
C ASN A 407 23.94 -52.06 -12.73
N ALA A 408 25.03 -51.71 -13.42
CA ALA A 408 25.86 -50.57 -13.05
C ALA A 408 25.02 -49.28 -13.04
N GLY A 409 25.12 -48.51 -11.96
CA GLY A 409 24.38 -47.25 -11.81
C GLY A 409 22.94 -47.41 -11.30
N GLU A 410 22.44 -48.62 -11.06
CA GLU A 410 21.13 -48.84 -10.44
C GLU A 410 21.30 -49.16 -8.95
N TYR A 411 20.44 -48.56 -8.12
CA TYR A 411 20.40 -48.76 -6.68
C TYR A 411 18.94 -48.85 -6.24
N SER A 412 18.69 -49.63 -5.20
CA SER A 412 17.45 -49.59 -4.43
C SER A 412 17.72 -48.95 -3.07
N TYR A 413 16.71 -48.33 -2.48
CA TYR A 413 16.78 -47.89 -1.09
C TYR A 413 15.57 -48.38 -0.30
N SER A 414 15.78 -48.65 0.98
CA SER A 414 14.70 -48.66 1.98
C SER A 414 14.90 -47.53 3.00
N ALA A 415 13.80 -47.00 3.51
CA ALA A 415 13.77 -45.83 4.37
C ALA A 415 12.89 -46.10 5.61
N ARG A 416 13.39 -45.69 6.78
CA ARG A 416 12.64 -45.77 8.04
C ARG A 416 12.80 -44.51 8.87
N ALA A 417 11.73 -44.09 9.53
CA ALA A 417 11.77 -43.02 10.52
C ALA A 417 12.23 -43.56 11.88
N GLN A 418 13.13 -42.84 12.54
CA GLN A 418 13.63 -43.19 13.87
C GLN A 418 13.71 -41.94 14.75
N ALA A 419 13.55 -42.12 16.06
CA ALA A 419 14.06 -41.16 17.02
C ALA A 419 15.08 -41.80 17.94
N ILE A 420 16.19 -41.08 18.13
CA ILE A 420 17.21 -41.43 19.11
C ILE A 420 17.03 -40.50 20.30
N VAL A 421 16.84 -41.07 21.47
CA VAL A 421 16.81 -40.32 22.73
C VAL A 421 18.12 -40.56 23.47
N CYS A 422 18.90 -39.50 23.64
CA CYS A 422 20.12 -39.48 24.43
C CYS A 422 19.80 -38.99 25.84
N LYS A 423 20.07 -39.84 26.83
CA LYS A 423 19.91 -39.50 28.23
C LYS A 423 21.28 -39.21 28.83
N ASP A 424 21.39 -38.08 29.53
CA ASP A 424 22.45 -37.83 30.52
C ASP A 424 23.89 -37.58 29.98
N THR A 425 24.09 -36.71 28.98
CA THR A 425 25.38 -36.00 28.75
C THR A 425 25.24 -34.79 27.83
N ASN A 426 26.19 -33.85 27.92
CA ASN A 426 26.28 -32.62 27.11
C ASN A 426 26.27 -32.84 25.58
N PHE A 427 26.57 -34.04 25.07
CA PHE A 427 26.43 -34.41 23.65
C PHE A 427 26.22 -35.92 23.50
N CYS A 428 25.53 -36.35 22.44
CA CYS A 428 25.39 -37.76 22.05
C CYS A 428 26.74 -38.32 21.53
N SER A 429 27.69 -38.63 22.40
CA SER A 429 28.92 -39.34 22.04
C SER A 429 28.71 -40.87 22.08
N THR A 430 29.47 -41.57 21.25
CA THR A 430 29.25 -42.92 20.70
C THR A 430 29.29 -44.12 21.68
N GLY A 431 29.15 -43.91 22.99
CA GLY A 431 29.39 -44.97 24.00
C GLY A 431 28.36 -45.14 25.12
N GLN A 432 27.31 -44.34 25.19
CA GLN A 432 26.28 -44.42 26.26
C GLN A 432 25.07 -45.25 25.81
N ALA A 433 24.31 -45.81 26.75
CA ALA A 433 23.16 -46.68 26.48
C ALA A 433 22.02 -45.92 25.77
N PHE A 434 22.04 -45.92 24.44
CA PHE A 434 20.97 -45.37 23.61
C PHE A 434 19.71 -46.21 23.78
N LYS A 435 18.57 -45.57 24.05
CA LYS A 435 17.27 -46.16 23.70
C LYS A 435 16.90 -45.67 22.31
N VAL A 436 17.15 -46.51 21.32
CA VAL A 436 16.57 -46.33 19.98
C VAL A 436 15.14 -46.81 20.08
N TYR A 437 14.18 -45.89 20.02
CA TYR A 437 12.81 -46.28 19.76
C TYR A 437 12.72 -46.46 18.25
N ASP A 438 12.64 -47.71 17.78
CA ASP A 438 12.11 -47.97 16.44
C ASP A 438 10.60 -47.78 16.56
N LEU A 439 10.11 -46.63 16.09
CA LEU A 439 8.79 -46.13 16.49
C LEU A 439 7.66 -46.74 15.66
N GLN A 440 7.98 -47.64 14.74
CA GLN A 440 7.01 -48.54 14.14
C GLN A 440 6.92 -49.79 15.02
N SER A 441 5.90 -49.87 15.88
CA SER A 441 5.68 -51.02 16.78
C SER A 441 5.28 -52.32 16.05
N GLN A 442 5.31 -52.34 14.71
CA GLN A 442 5.23 -53.50 13.81
C GLN A 442 5.98 -53.10 12.52
N PRO A 443 6.80 -53.95 11.88
CA PRO A 443 7.37 -53.65 10.56
C PRO A 443 6.25 -53.73 9.52
N ALA A 444 5.52 -52.64 9.33
CA ALA A 444 4.45 -52.54 8.36
C ALA A 444 4.93 -51.62 7.22
N VAL A 445 5.68 -52.27 6.31
CA VAL A 445 6.23 -51.77 5.03
C VAL A 445 7.46 -50.85 5.15
N ASP A 446 8.63 -51.39 4.82
CA ASP A 446 9.79 -50.58 4.45
C ASP A 446 9.37 -49.65 3.30
N PHE A 447 9.41 -48.34 3.51
CA PHE A 447 9.30 -47.40 2.41
C PHE A 447 10.49 -47.63 1.50
N SER A 448 10.24 -47.78 0.21
CA SER A 448 11.29 -48.18 -0.72
C SER A 448 11.22 -47.40 -2.01
N GLY A 449 12.34 -47.43 -2.72
CA GLY A 449 12.47 -46.80 -4.00
C GLY A 449 13.74 -47.20 -4.71
N THR A 450 13.97 -46.55 -5.84
CA THR A 450 15.10 -46.75 -6.70
C THR A 450 15.84 -45.45 -6.94
N VAL A 451 17.16 -45.55 -7.10
CA VAL A 451 18.01 -44.48 -7.61
C VAL A 451 18.75 -45.02 -8.82
N LYS A 452 18.58 -44.39 -9.97
CA LYS A 452 19.38 -44.64 -11.17
C LYS A 452 20.33 -43.48 -11.35
N VAL A 453 21.59 -43.77 -11.66
CA VAL A 453 22.60 -42.76 -11.97
C VAL A 453 23.37 -43.14 -13.22
N THR A 454 23.76 -42.14 -14.00
CA THR A 454 24.83 -42.29 -15.00
C THR A 454 26.06 -41.57 -14.47
N VAL A 455 27.23 -42.14 -14.69
CA VAL A 455 28.51 -41.61 -14.19
C VAL A 455 29.41 -41.30 -15.38
N GLU A 456 30.02 -40.12 -15.38
CA GLU A 456 31.00 -39.68 -16.37
C GLU A 456 32.18 -39.07 -15.61
N ALA A 457 33.41 -39.47 -15.94
CA ALA A 457 34.62 -39.01 -15.25
C ALA A 457 34.51 -39.12 -13.70
N LEU A 458 34.01 -40.26 -13.20
CA LEU A 458 33.79 -40.55 -11.77
C LEU A 458 32.79 -39.62 -11.07
N ARG A 459 31.98 -38.89 -11.82
CA ARG A 459 30.99 -37.94 -11.30
C ARG A 459 29.60 -38.30 -11.82
N ILE A 460 28.59 -38.26 -10.95
CA ILE A 460 27.19 -38.49 -11.36
C ILE A 460 26.81 -37.45 -12.42
N LYS A 461 26.52 -37.86 -13.66
CA LYS A 461 26.12 -37.00 -14.78
C LYS A 461 24.60 -36.80 -14.82
N SER A 462 23.84 -37.86 -14.60
CA SER A 462 22.39 -37.78 -14.45
C SER A 462 21.92 -38.72 -13.35
N PHE A 463 20.75 -38.43 -12.81
CA PHE A 463 20.10 -39.27 -11.82
C PHE A 463 18.59 -39.27 -11.98
N GLU A 464 17.97 -40.33 -11.47
CA GLU A 464 16.52 -40.45 -11.29
C GLU A 464 16.27 -41.18 -9.98
N ILE A 465 15.54 -40.52 -9.08
CA ILE A 465 15.09 -41.05 -7.80
C ILE A 465 13.58 -41.23 -7.91
N GLN A 466 13.08 -42.39 -7.51
CA GLN A 466 11.64 -42.67 -7.45
C GLN A 466 11.35 -43.56 -6.25
N GLY A 467 10.30 -43.28 -5.48
CA GLY A 467 9.83 -44.19 -4.44
C GLY A 467 9.00 -43.51 -3.36
N GLU A 468 8.93 -44.17 -2.22
CA GLU A 468 8.23 -43.67 -1.04
C GLU A 468 9.21 -43.40 0.11
N LEU A 469 8.84 -42.46 0.97
CA LEU A 469 9.55 -42.10 2.19
C LEU A 469 8.57 -42.06 3.37
N PRO A 470 9.06 -42.21 4.61
CA PRO A 470 8.25 -41.91 5.78
C PRO A 470 7.70 -40.48 5.74
N ALA A 471 6.54 -40.26 6.36
CA ALA A 471 5.92 -38.94 6.48
C ALA A 471 6.78 -37.93 7.26
N LYS A 472 6.41 -36.64 7.20
CA LYS A 472 7.10 -35.56 7.90
C LYS A 472 7.06 -35.73 9.42
N PHE A 473 8.10 -35.23 10.08
CA PHE A 473 8.18 -35.09 11.53
C PHE A 473 7.31 -33.93 12.02
N LYS A 474 6.91 -33.95 13.30
CA LYS A 474 6.27 -32.81 13.99
C LYS A 474 7.31 -31.75 14.31
N ASP A 475 6.90 -30.49 14.29
CA ASP A 475 7.77 -29.34 14.58
C ASP A 475 8.23 -29.32 16.04
N GLU A 476 7.38 -29.77 16.96
CA GLU A 476 7.72 -29.98 18.36
C GLU A 476 7.67 -31.47 18.72
N VAL A 477 8.82 -31.99 19.13
CA VAL A 477 8.94 -33.34 19.67
C VAL A 477 8.98 -33.22 21.19
N SER A 478 7.90 -33.65 21.85
CA SER A 478 7.93 -33.92 23.30
C SER A 478 8.59 -35.28 23.55
N ALA A 479 8.91 -35.63 24.81
CA ALA A 479 9.56 -36.89 25.18
C ALA A 479 8.90 -38.10 24.47
N PRO A 480 9.53 -38.65 23.42
CA PRO A 480 8.79 -39.49 22.49
C PRO A 480 8.51 -40.87 23.07
N LYS A 481 7.26 -41.31 23.02
CA LYS A 481 6.80 -42.62 23.52
C LYS A 481 6.28 -43.53 22.40
N SER A 482 5.95 -42.97 21.25
CA SER A 482 5.36 -43.62 20.08
C SER A 482 5.62 -42.84 18.79
N SER A 483 5.40 -43.45 17.62
CA SER A 483 5.45 -42.74 16.33
C SER A 483 4.49 -41.56 16.25
N ALA A 484 3.35 -41.62 16.94
CA ALA A 484 2.39 -40.53 17.02
C ALA A 484 2.94 -39.29 17.76
N ASP A 485 4.01 -39.43 18.55
CA ASP A 485 4.62 -38.31 19.28
C ASP A 485 5.65 -37.55 18.44
N ILE A 486 6.04 -38.09 17.28
CA ILE A 486 7.18 -37.62 16.49
C ILE A 486 6.82 -37.37 15.03
N LEU A 487 5.98 -38.24 14.43
CA LEU A 487 5.52 -38.06 13.07
C LEU A 487 4.27 -37.20 13.08
N TYR A 488 4.20 -36.26 12.14
CA TYR A 488 2.99 -35.47 11.91
C TYR A 488 1.80 -36.38 11.63
N ASN A 489 2.02 -37.47 10.90
CA ASN A 489 1.10 -38.59 10.86
C ASN A 489 1.84 -39.95 10.87
N PRO A 490 1.61 -40.82 11.88
CA PRO A 490 2.25 -42.12 11.98
C PRO A 490 1.84 -43.12 10.88
N ASN A 491 0.70 -42.90 10.23
CA ASN A 491 0.21 -43.69 9.10
C ASN A 491 0.48 -43.02 7.74
N GLY A 492 1.04 -41.81 7.72
CA GLY A 492 1.28 -41.06 6.48
C GLY A 492 2.45 -41.60 5.67
N LYS A 493 2.53 -41.18 4.41
CA LYS A 493 3.67 -41.44 3.51
C LYS A 493 4.03 -40.20 2.71
N ALA A 494 5.23 -40.19 2.14
CA ALA A 494 5.61 -39.22 1.11
C ALA A 494 6.00 -39.96 -0.18
N SER A 495 5.47 -39.53 -1.33
CA SER A 495 5.94 -40.01 -2.64
C SER A 495 7.01 -39.06 -3.16
N PHE A 496 8.13 -39.60 -3.62
CA PHE A 496 9.29 -38.84 -4.05
C PHE A 496 9.74 -39.26 -5.44
N THR A 497 9.66 -38.35 -6.39
CA THR A 497 10.24 -38.49 -7.73
C THR A 497 11.12 -37.29 -8.01
N LEU A 498 12.40 -37.49 -8.32
CA LEU A 498 13.33 -36.41 -8.64
C LEU A 498 14.33 -36.90 -9.69
N LYS A 499 14.43 -36.20 -10.80
CA LYS A 499 15.44 -36.45 -11.83
C LYS A 499 16.28 -35.22 -12.05
N GLY A 500 17.52 -35.44 -12.44
CA GLY A 500 18.42 -34.36 -12.79
C GLY A 500 19.52 -34.79 -13.73
N SER A 501 20.12 -33.82 -14.39
CA SER A 501 21.24 -34.02 -15.29
C SER A 501 22.17 -32.83 -15.24
N ARG A 502 23.46 -33.06 -15.47
CA ARG A 502 24.46 -32.00 -15.54
C ARG A 502 25.45 -32.23 -16.66
N ASN A 503 26.04 -31.15 -17.16
CA ASN A 503 27.27 -31.24 -17.95
C ASN A 503 28.45 -31.42 -16.99
N VAL A 504 29.18 -32.52 -17.12
CA VAL A 504 30.36 -32.78 -16.31
C VAL A 504 31.56 -32.07 -16.94
N ILE A 505 32.16 -31.13 -16.20
CA ILE A 505 33.43 -30.50 -16.59
C ILE A 505 34.56 -31.28 -15.93
N VAL A 506 35.40 -31.92 -16.75
CA VAL A 506 36.55 -32.69 -16.27
C VAL A 506 37.63 -31.72 -15.75
N PRO A 507 38.18 -31.91 -14.54
CA PRO A 507 39.15 -30.99 -13.96
C PRO A 507 40.35 -30.69 -14.86
N ALA A 508 40.90 -31.71 -15.54
CA ALA A 508 42.05 -31.58 -16.43
C ALA A 508 41.84 -30.62 -17.62
N THR A 509 40.58 -30.37 -18.01
CA THR A 509 40.21 -29.48 -19.12
C THR A 509 39.43 -28.25 -18.66
N ALA A 510 39.16 -28.12 -17.36
CA ALA A 510 38.36 -27.04 -16.80
C ALA A 510 39.09 -25.71 -16.91
N LYS A 511 38.43 -24.70 -17.46
CA LYS A 511 38.91 -23.31 -17.48
C LYS A 511 38.11 -22.47 -16.49
N LYS A 512 38.76 -21.48 -15.88
CA LYS A 512 38.10 -20.48 -15.04
C LYS A 512 36.97 -19.83 -15.84
N GLY A 513 35.78 -19.80 -15.25
CA GLY A 513 34.59 -19.26 -15.89
C GLY A 513 33.75 -20.30 -16.65
N ASP A 514 34.23 -21.54 -16.83
CA ASP A 514 33.37 -22.60 -17.37
C ASP A 514 32.16 -22.83 -16.46
N VAL A 515 30.98 -23.04 -17.06
CA VAL A 515 29.71 -23.16 -16.35
C VAL A 515 29.20 -24.60 -16.36
N GLU A 516 29.05 -25.17 -15.17
CA GLU A 516 28.38 -26.45 -14.91
C GLU A 516 26.92 -26.16 -14.54
N THR A 517 26.00 -26.62 -15.38
CA THR A 517 24.55 -26.48 -15.23
C THR A 517 23.96 -27.83 -14.82
N VAL A 518 23.22 -27.84 -13.72
CA VAL A 518 22.43 -28.96 -13.24
C VAL A 518 20.96 -28.67 -13.53
N ASN A 519 20.35 -29.40 -14.45
CA ASN A 519 18.90 -29.41 -14.63
C ASN A 519 18.28 -30.33 -13.58
N VAL A 520 17.17 -29.91 -12.99
CA VAL A 520 16.43 -30.69 -11.99
C VAL A 520 14.94 -30.57 -12.24
N GLU A 521 14.21 -31.66 -12.08
CA GLU A 521 12.75 -31.66 -12.11
C GLU A 521 12.22 -32.85 -11.31
N GLY A 522 11.01 -32.73 -10.77
CA GLY A 522 10.47 -33.76 -9.91
C GLY A 522 9.23 -33.32 -9.16
N LYS A 523 8.71 -34.24 -8.36
CA LYS A 523 7.56 -34.03 -7.49
C LYS A 523 7.78 -34.76 -6.17
N LEU A 524 7.51 -34.07 -5.09
CA LEU A 524 7.36 -34.64 -3.76
C LEU A 524 5.95 -34.31 -3.26
N ALA A 525 5.22 -35.34 -2.84
CA ALA A 525 3.90 -35.19 -2.25
C ALA A 525 3.86 -35.88 -0.89
N ILE A 526 3.36 -35.18 0.11
CA ILE A 526 3.13 -35.71 1.46
C ILE A 526 1.66 -36.00 1.61
N TYR A 527 1.34 -37.17 2.14
CA TYR A 527 -0.02 -37.62 2.35
C TYR A 527 -0.36 -37.63 3.83
N LYS A 528 -1.56 -37.15 4.16
CA LYS A 528 -2.12 -37.14 5.51
C LYS A 528 -2.35 -38.53 6.04
N ASP A 529 -2.60 -39.51 5.18
CA ASP A 529 -2.85 -40.89 5.57
C ASP A 529 -2.10 -41.83 4.63
N GLY A 530 -2.07 -43.12 4.97
CA GLY A 530 -1.53 -44.16 4.10
C GLY A 530 -2.41 -44.44 2.88
N ALA A 531 -3.58 -43.78 2.80
CA ALA A 531 -4.66 -44.03 1.85
C ALA A 531 -4.71 -43.02 0.68
N GLY A 532 -3.83 -42.01 0.65
CA GLY A 532 -3.62 -41.12 -0.50
C GLY A 532 -4.19 -39.70 -0.38
N SER A 533 -4.66 -39.28 0.80
CA SER A 533 -5.13 -37.90 1.01
C SER A 533 -3.98 -36.90 1.02
N LEU A 534 -3.90 -35.98 0.05
CA LEU A 534 -2.79 -35.02 -0.05
C LEU A 534 -2.77 -34.03 1.14
N ASP A 535 -1.61 -33.83 1.75
CA ASP A 535 -1.34 -32.78 2.74
C ASP A 535 -0.67 -31.57 2.09
N SER A 536 0.43 -31.82 1.41
CA SER A 536 1.26 -30.79 0.78
C SER A 536 2.05 -31.39 -0.38
N GLU A 537 2.34 -30.60 -1.40
CA GLU A 537 3.17 -30.99 -2.52
C GLU A 537 4.17 -29.89 -2.91
N LEU A 538 5.28 -30.34 -3.49
CA LEU A 538 6.28 -29.54 -4.14
C LEU A 538 6.62 -30.20 -5.47
N SER A 539 6.43 -29.49 -6.56
CA SER A 539 6.88 -29.90 -7.90
C SER A 539 7.94 -28.92 -8.38
N ILE A 540 9.09 -29.46 -8.76
CA ILE A 540 10.16 -28.75 -9.46
C ILE A 540 9.92 -29.01 -10.95
N LEU A 541 9.53 -27.97 -11.68
CA LEU A 541 9.10 -28.09 -13.06
C LEU A 541 10.30 -28.12 -14.01
N THR A 542 10.07 -28.64 -15.21
CA THR A 542 11.04 -28.65 -16.31
C THR A 542 11.59 -27.25 -16.58
N GLY A 543 12.90 -27.17 -16.80
CA GLY A 543 13.60 -25.89 -16.97
C GLY A 543 14.09 -25.27 -15.66
N SER A 544 13.99 -25.99 -14.54
CA SER A 544 14.71 -25.62 -13.32
C SER A 544 16.19 -26.00 -13.43
N GLN A 545 17.08 -25.07 -13.07
CA GLN A 545 18.51 -25.13 -13.31
C GLN A 545 19.28 -24.55 -12.13
N LEU A 546 20.36 -25.22 -11.74
CA LEU A 546 21.40 -24.70 -10.85
C LEU A 546 22.66 -24.51 -11.67
N GLN A 547 23.37 -23.40 -11.48
CA GLN A 547 24.61 -23.13 -12.17
C GLN A 547 25.75 -23.00 -11.17
N SER A 548 26.88 -23.58 -11.51
CA SER A 548 28.14 -23.41 -10.80
C SER A 548 29.25 -23.06 -11.79
N VAL A 549 30.24 -22.31 -11.33
CA VAL A 549 31.31 -21.76 -12.16
C VAL A 549 32.65 -22.26 -11.65
N VAL A 550 33.53 -22.66 -12.57
CA VAL A 550 34.91 -23.05 -12.25
C VAL A 550 35.70 -21.82 -11.79
N VAL A 551 36.31 -21.90 -10.60
CA VAL A 551 37.00 -20.75 -9.98
C VAL A 551 38.44 -20.55 -10.47
N ALA A 552 39.09 -21.62 -10.95
CA ALA A 552 40.46 -21.61 -11.45
C ALA A 552 40.69 -22.72 -12.48
N ASP A 553 41.58 -22.47 -13.44
CA ASP A 553 41.99 -23.47 -14.44
C ASP A 553 42.48 -24.76 -13.78
N GLY A 554 42.07 -25.90 -14.30
CA GLY A 554 42.47 -27.21 -13.77
C GLY A 554 41.77 -27.62 -12.45
N SER A 555 40.94 -26.76 -11.85
CA SER A 555 40.43 -26.95 -10.49
C SER A 555 39.11 -27.73 -10.41
N GLN A 556 38.92 -28.46 -9.30
CA GLN A 556 37.62 -29.02 -8.92
C GLN A 556 36.74 -28.03 -8.14
N ALA A 557 37.29 -26.90 -7.69
CA ALA A 557 36.53 -25.91 -6.95
C ALA A 557 35.48 -25.23 -7.84
N ARG A 558 34.29 -25.01 -7.28
CA ARG A 558 33.12 -24.44 -7.94
C ARG A 558 32.53 -23.36 -7.03
N GLU A 559 32.15 -22.24 -7.62
CA GLU A 559 31.31 -21.22 -6.99
C GLU A 559 29.90 -21.29 -7.55
N MET A 560 28.91 -20.79 -6.81
CA MET A 560 27.55 -20.67 -7.34
C MET A 560 27.54 -19.64 -8.47
N GLY A 561 27.00 -20.01 -9.63
CA GLY A 561 26.81 -19.13 -10.80
C GLY A 561 25.41 -18.50 -10.86
N GLY A 562 24.46 -19.12 -10.19
CA GLY A 562 23.06 -18.70 -10.12
C GLY A 562 22.14 -19.90 -10.11
N PHE A 563 20.83 -19.65 -10.08
CA PHE A 563 19.84 -20.68 -10.28
C PHE A 563 18.54 -20.10 -10.83
N ASN A 564 17.73 -20.99 -11.39
CA ASN A 564 16.38 -20.74 -11.85
C ASN A 564 15.53 -21.92 -11.41
N LEU A 565 14.64 -21.74 -10.45
CA LEU A 565 13.75 -22.80 -9.97
C LEU A 565 12.32 -22.48 -10.40
N GLN A 566 11.75 -23.31 -11.25
CA GLN A 566 10.33 -23.28 -11.58
C GLN A 566 9.61 -24.21 -10.61
N LEU A 567 8.70 -23.66 -9.80
CA LEU A 567 8.11 -24.34 -8.66
C LEU A 567 6.59 -24.28 -8.75
N LEU A 568 5.96 -25.41 -8.46
CA LEU A 568 4.56 -25.50 -8.10
C LEU A 568 4.49 -26.14 -6.73
N ALA A 569 4.12 -25.38 -5.71
CA ALA A 569 4.02 -25.86 -4.35
C ALA A 569 2.63 -25.57 -3.80
N GLY A 570 2.06 -26.45 -3.01
CA GLY A 570 0.71 -26.22 -2.51
C GLY A 570 0.22 -27.24 -1.52
N THR A 571 -0.99 -26.99 -1.05
CA THR A 571 -1.79 -27.83 -0.15
C THR A 571 -3.20 -27.94 -0.73
N PRO A 572 -4.10 -28.71 -0.11
CA PRO A 572 -5.51 -28.67 -0.48
C PRO A 572 -6.15 -27.28 -0.38
N LYS A 573 -5.54 -26.33 0.34
CA LYS A 573 -6.09 -25.00 0.62
C LYS A 573 -5.39 -23.85 -0.08
N ALA A 574 -4.16 -24.04 -0.58
CA ALA A 574 -3.40 -22.97 -1.22
C ALA A 574 -2.40 -23.51 -2.25
N GLU A 575 -1.93 -22.62 -3.13
CA GLU A 575 -0.96 -22.94 -4.16
C GLU A 575 -0.09 -21.73 -4.51
N ILE A 576 1.20 -21.99 -4.67
CA ILE A 576 2.21 -21.14 -5.29
C ILE A 576 2.60 -21.77 -6.62
N GLU A 577 2.53 -20.98 -7.68
CA GLU A 577 3.10 -21.34 -8.97
C GLU A 577 4.03 -20.21 -9.40
N GLY A 578 5.28 -20.51 -9.74
CA GLY A 578 6.19 -19.46 -10.14
C GLY A 578 7.62 -19.88 -10.42
N GLN A 579 8.45 -18.85 -10.55
CA GLN A 579 9.87 -18.92 -10.82
C GLN A 579 10.62 -18.16 -9.73
N PHE A 580 11.61 -18.80 -9.12
CA PHE A 580 12.62 -18.15 -8.30
C PHE A 580 13.97 -18.20 -9.02
N LYS A 581 14.47 -17.06 -9.45
CA LYS A 581 15.72 -16.92 -10.19
C LYS A 581 16.69 -16.03 -9.42
N VAL A 582 17.93 -16.49 -9.32
CA VAL A 582 19.06 -15.73 -8.79
C VAL A 582 20.16 -15.77 -9.84
N SER A 583 20.68 -14.61 -10.22
CA SER A 583 21.70 -14.49 -11.28
C SER A 583 22.75 -13.45 -10.94
N GLN A 584 23.83 -13.46 -11.74
CA GLN A 584 24.90 -12.47 -11.69
C GLN A 584 25.54 -12.38 -10.29
N LEU A 585 26.25 -13.42 -9.86
CA LEU A 585 27.02 -13.29 -8.63
C LEU A 585 28.22 -12.35 -8.86
N VAL A 586 28.37 -11.39 -7.96
CA VAL A 586 29.40 -10.36 -8.03
C VAL A 586 30.20 -10.40 -6.73
N ASN A 587 31.52 -10.52 -6.86
CA ASN A 587 32.42 -10.34 -5.73
C ASN A 587 32.47 -8.87 -5.33
N ASP A 588 32.50 -8.62 -4.03
CA ASP A 588 32.87 -7.31 -3.50
C ASP A 588 34.32 -6.96 -3.90
N LYS A 589 34.72 -5.71 -3.70
CA LYS A 589 36.05 -5.20 -4.05
C LYS A 589 37.18 -5.96 -3.36
N SER A 590 36.93 -6.49 -2.16
CA SER A 590 37.92 -7.29 -1.42
C SER A 590 38.08 -8.71 -1.98
N GLY A 591 37.13 -9.18 -2.79
CA GLY A 591 37.08 -10.54 -3.33
C GLY A 591 36.75 -11.61 -2.29
N LYS A 592 36.20 -11.22 -1.12
CA LYS A 592 35.91 -12.14 -0.01
C LYS A 592 34.43 -12.46 0.10
N THR A 593 33.56 -11.56 -0.36
CA THR A 593 32.11 -11.73 -0.26
C THR A 593 31.51 -11.81 -1.66
N LEU A 594 30.90 -12.95 -1.96
CA LEU A 594 30.20 -13.19 -3.21
C LEU A 594 28.69 -13.04 -2.97
N THR A 595 28.06 -12.07 -3.64
CA THR A 595 26.62 -11.78 -3.48
C THR A 595 25.91 -11.79 -4.83
N PRO A 596 24.70 -12.36 -4.94
CA PRO A 596 23.90 -12.20 -6.15
C PRO A 596 23.51 -10.74 -6.40
N SER A 597 23.79 -10.20 -7.58
CA SER A 597 23.37 -8.86 -7.96
C SER A 597 21.97 -8.81 -8.57
N GLU A 598 21.33 -9.96 -8.85
CA GLU A 598 19.96 -10.03 -9.32
C GLU A 598 19.19 -11.20 -8.66
N ALA A 599 17.98 -10.91 -8.20
CA ALA A 599 17.01 -11.91 -7.77
C ALA A 599 15.63 -11.57 -8.35
N LEU A 600 14.88 -12.59 -8.77
CA LEU A 600 13.55 -12.48 -9.34
C LEU A 600 12.67 -13.58 -8.76
N LEU A 601 11.56 -13.18 -8.16
CA LEU A 601 10.43 -14.05 -7.84
C LEU A 601 9.29 -13.64 -8.76
N SER A 602 8.81 -14.54 -9.62
CA SER A 602 7.63 -14.27 -10.46
C SER A 602 6.64 -15.41 -10.38
N GLY A 603 5.35 -15.14 -10.52
CA GLY A 603 4.34 -16.18 -10.41
C GLY A 603 3.01 -15.69 -9.86
N ALA A 604 2.26 -16.63 -9.31
CA ALA A 604 0.94 -16.42 -8.73
C ALA A 604 0.78 -17.19 -7.42
N VAL A 605 0.00 -16.59 -6.52
CA VAL A 605 -0.41 -17.20 -5.25
C VAL A 605 -1.94 -17.26 -5.21
N ARG A 606 -2.46 -18.44 -4.86
CA ARG A 606 -3.89 -18.77 -4.96
C ARG A 606 -4.34 -19.46 -3.69
N ASN A 607 -5.54 -19.11 -3.23
CA ASN A 607 -6.29 -19.95 -2.30
C ASN A 607 -7.12 -20.98 -3.09
N LYS A 608 -7.36 -22.15 -2.51
CA LYS A 608 -8.19 -23.21 -3.07
C LYS A 608 -9.54 -23.27 -2.34
N GLY A 609 -10.60 -23.53 -3.10
CA GLY A 609 -11.95 -23.75 -2.56
C GLY A 609 -12.07 -25.09 -1.85
N ASP A 610 -13.22 -25.35 -1.23
CA ASP A 610 -13.50 -26.64 -0.57
C ASP A 610 -13.53 -27.82 -1.56
N ASP A 611 -13.71 -27.53 -2.85
CA ASP A 611 -13.60 -28.49 -3.96
C ASP A 611 -12.15 -28.77 -4.39
N GLY A 612 -11.17 -28.16 -3.71
CA GLY A 612 -9.74 -28.29 -3.99
C GLY A 612 -9.28 -27.54 -5.24
N LYS A 613 -10.15 -26.80 -5.93
CA LYS A 613 -9.78 -26.04 -7.13
C LYS A 613 -9.20 -24.69 -6.76
N ALA A 614 -8.18 -24.29 -7.52
CA ALA A 614 -7.57 -22.97 -7.37
C ALA A 614 -8.61 -21.88 -7.68
N GLN A 615 -8.77 -20.93 -6.75
CA GLN A 615 -9.53 -19.71 -6.97
C GLN A 615 -8.67 -18.71 -7.75
N ALA A 616 -9.24 -17.54 -8.07
CA ALA A 616 -8.49 -16.45 -8.67
C ALA A 616 -7.25 -16.09 -7.81
N SER A 617 -6.12 -15.82 -8.45
CA SER A 617 -4.90 -15.44 -7.75
C SER A 617 -5.10 -14.12 -7.00
N PHE A 618 -4.87 -14.14 -5.69
CA PHE A 618 -4.94 -12.92 -4.89
C PHE A 618 -3.70 -12.04 -5.08
N PHE A 619 -2.57 -12.64 -5.49
CA PHE A 619 -1.45 -11.93 -6.09
C PHE A 619 -0.92 -12.69 -7.32
N ALA A 620 -0.63 -11.96 -8.40
CA ALA A 620 0.07 -12.48 -9.57
C ALA A 620 0.98 -11.39 -10.15
N GLY A 621 2.27 -11.67 -10.27
CA GLY A 621 3.25 -10.67 -10.69
C GLY A 621 4.70 -11.11 -10.53
N LYS A 622 5.60 -10.14 -10.46
CA LYS A 622 7.03 -10.30 -10.24
C LYS A 622 7.53 -9.32 -9.17
N ILE A 623 8.46 -9.81 -8.37
CA ILE A 623 9.28 -9.06 -7.42
C ILE A 623 10.72 -9.26 -7.88
N SER A 624 11.42 -8.19 -8.21
CA SER A 624 12.84 -8.24 -8.59
C SER A 624 13.68 -7.38 -7.66
N ALA A 625 14.84 -7.89 -7.28
CA ALA A 625 15.87 -7.17 -6.55
C ALA A 625 17.12 -7.06 -7.42
N SER A 626 17.80 -5.91 -7.39
CA SER A 626 19.09 -5.75 -8.04
C SER A 626 20.07 -4.92 -7.22
N LEU A 627 21.36 -5.22 -7.37
CA LEU A 627 22.46 -4.49 -6.77
C LEU A 627 23.26 -3.76 -7.85
N THR A 628 23.48 -2.46 -7.66
CA THR A 628 24.33 -1.64 -8.55
C THR A 628 25.55 -1.13 -7.78
N GLY A 629 26.74 -1.29 -8.36
CA GLY A 629 27.99 -0.82 -7.77
C GLY A 629 28.63 -1.77 -6.74
N TYR A 630 28.07 -2.96 -6.52
CA TYR A 630 28.58 -3.90 -5.51
C TYR A 630 30.04 -4.32 -5.73
N ALA A 631 30.48 -4.47 -7.00
CA ALA A 631 31.88 -4.77 -7.33
C ALA A 631 32.89 -3.69 -6.87
N GLN A 632 32.43 -2.47 -6.58
CA GLN A 632 33.25 -1.37 -6.09
C GLN A 632 33.16 -1.20 -4.57
N TYR A 633 32.17 -1.83 -3.94
CA TYR A 633 31.98 -1.84 -2.49
C TYR A 633 32.92 -2.87 -1.85
N ASP A 634 33.55 -2.50 -0.74
CA ASP A 634 34.43 -3.35 0.05
C ASP A 634 33.74 -3.67 1.38
N ASP A 635 33.35 -4.93 1.57
CA ASP A 635 32.62 -5.38 2.77
C ASP A 635 33.50 -5.43 4.02
N THR A 636 34.82 -5.31 3.86
CA THR A 636 35.76 -5.24 4.97
C THR A 636 35.93 -3.83 5.53
N LEU A 637 35.37 -2.82 4.85
CA LEU A 637 35.41 -1.42 5.26
C LEU A 637 34.03 -0.93 5.73
N PRO A 638 33.96 0.03 6.68
CA PRO A 638 32.69 0.63 7.06
C PRO A 638 31.97 1.27 5.86
N LYS A 639 30.63 1.20 5.87
CA LYS A 639 29.78 1.89 4.88
C LYS A 639 29.96 3.40 4.98
N SER A 640 30.18 4.07 3.85
CA SER A 640 30.43 5.52 3.78
C SER A 640 30.05 6.11 2.42
N ALA A 641 30.25 7.42 2.22
CA ALA A 641 29.99 8.08 0.92
C ALA A 641 30.82 7.49 -0.24
N THR A 642 32.02 6.94 0.05
CA THR A 642 32.93 6.36 -0.95
C THR A 642 32.94 4.83 -0.94
N ASN A 643 32.34 4.19 0.08
CA ASN A 643 32.20 2.75 0.18
C ASN A 643 30.74 2.36 0.37
N ASN A 644 30.01 2.23 -0.74
CA ASN A 644 28.58 2.00 -0.77
C ASN A 644 28.14 1.38 -2.10
N TYR A 645 26.95 0.80 -2.12
CA TYR A 645 26.27 0.25 -3.30
C TYR A 645 24.78 0.57 -3.23
N LYS A 646 24.06 0.45 -4.35
CA LYS A 646 22.61 0.68 -4.41
C LYS A 646 21.86 -0.62 -4.48
N VAL A 647 20.78 -0.70 -3.72
CA VAL A 647 19.78 -1.77 -3.78
C VAL A 647 18.54 -1.22 -4.46
N SER A 648 18.02 -1.94 -5.45
CA SER A 648 16.73 -1.64 -6.08
C SER A 648 15.79 -2.82 -5.90
N LEU A 649 14.53 -2.55 -5.59
CA LEU A 649 13.44 -3.52 -5.52
C LEU A 649 12.34 -3.04 -6.45
N ALA A 650 11.78 -3.92 -7.27
CA ALA A 650 10.63 -3.61 -8.10
C ALA A 650 9.53 -4.66 -7.90
N LEU A 651 8.30 -4.18 -7.78
CA LEU A 651 7.07 -4.96 -7.70
C LEU A 651 6.21 -4.62 -8.91
N ASP A 652 5.88 -5.60 -9.71
CA ASP A 652 5.00 -5.45 -10.87
C ASP A 652 4.01 -6.59 -10.87
N GLY A 653 2.75 -6.31 -10.61
CA GLY A 653 1.75 -7.35 -10.44
C GLY A 653 0.34 -6.85 -10.26
N SER A 654 -0.55 -7.81 -10.01
CA SER A 654 -1.96 -7.57 -9.73
C SER A 654 -2.35 -8.18 -8.40
N LEU A 655 -3.20 -7.47 -7.66
CA LEU A 655 -3.83 -7.93 -6.43
C LEU A 655 -5.33 -8.06 -6.66
N THR A 656 -5.88 -9.19 -6.24
CA THR A 656 -7.30 -9.51 -6.36
C THR A 656 -7.84 -9.91 -5.00
N ALA A 657 -8.99 -9.40 -4.61
CA ALA A 657 -9.70 -9.84 -3.42
C ALA A 657 -11.19 -10.00 -3.77
N ASP A 658 -11.88 -10.91 -3.08
CA ASP A 658 -13.29 -11.16 -3.36
C ASP A 658 -14.13 -9.89 -3.18
N GLN A 659 -15.07 -9.68 -4.10
CA GLN A 659 -15.95 -8.51 -4.17
C GLN A 659 -15.26 -7.14 -4.24
N ARG A 660 -13.95 -7.08 -4.53
CA ARG A 660 -13.20 -5.82 -4.65
C ARG A 660 -12.69 -5.60 -6.09
N PRO A 661 -12.51 -4.33 -6.50
CA PRO A 661 -11.79 -3.99 -7.72
C PRO A 661 -10.39 -4.61 -7.74
N GLN A 662 -9.93 -5.05 -8.91
CA GLN A 662 -8.57 -5.54 -9.07
C GLN A 662 -7.60 -4.35 -9.04
N LEU A 663 -6.47 -4.54 -8.38
CA LEU A 663 -5.42 -3.55 -8.25
C LEU A 663 -4.24 -3.97 -9.12
N LYS A 664 -3.70 -3.08 -9.95
CA LYS A 664 -2.41 -3.30 -10.62
C LYS A 664 -1.37 -2.37 -10.03
N LEU A 665 -0.22 -2.94 -9.69
CA LEU A 665 0.91 -2.28 -9.06
C LEU A 665 2.12 -2.35 -9.99
N ASN A 666 2.79 -1.23 -10.16
CA ASN A 666 4.12 -1.14 -10.73
C ASN A 666 4.91 -0.19 -9.82
N LEU A 667 5.62 -0.72 -8.84
CA LEU A 667 6.34 0.05 -7.83
C LEU A 667 7.83 -0.26 -7.91
N GLY A 668 8.66 0.77 -7.89
CA GLY A 668 10.12 0.71 -7.81
C GLY A 668 10.59 1.41 -6.54
N LEU A 669 11.43 0.74 -5.77
CA LEU A 669 12.11 1.24 -4.60
C LEU A 669 13.62 1.18 -4.88
N SER A 670 14.35 2.22 -4.50
CA SER A 670 15.81 2.19 -4.55
C SER A 670 16.42 2.96 -3.39
N SER A 671 17.54 2.49 -2.87
CA SER A 671 18.28 3.19 -1.83
C SER A 671 19.73 2.71 -1.79
N SER A 672 20.62 3.59 -1.35
CA SER A 672 21.98 3.25 -0.96
C SER A 672 22.04 2.38 0.28
N ALA A 673 23.00 1.44 0.32
CA ALA A 673 23.26 0.63 1.50
C ALA A 673 23.79 1.45 2.70
N TRP A 674 24.40 2.60 2.43
CA TRP A 674 24.80 3.59 3.43
C TRP A 674 23.64 4.57 3.70
N SER A 675 23.08 4.55 4.91
CA SER A 675 21.95 5.41 5.29
C SER A 675 22.27 6.91 5.24
N GLY A 676 23.55 7.30 5.35
CA GLY A 676 23.96 8.71 5.27
C GLY A 676 23.82 9.32 3.88
N ALA A 677 23.59 8.52 2.82
CA ALA A 677 23.33 9.04 1.49
C ALA A 677 21.95 9.70 1.35
N ASN A 678 20.98 9.36 2.21
CA ASN A 678 19.62 9.91 2.20
C ASN A 678 18.98 9.94 0.80
N ASP A 679 19.20 8.90 -0.01
CA ASP A 679 18.81 8.84 -1.43
C ASP A 679 17.70 7.83 -1.70
N ALA A 680 16.95 7.45 -0.67
CA ALA A 680 15.82 6.53 -0.80
C ALA A 680 14.75 7.12 -1.74
N LYS A 681 14.32 6.32 -2.71
CA LYS A 681 13.34 6.70 -3.72
C LYS A 681 12.30 5.60 -3.87
N LEU A 682 11.03 6.00 -3.92
CA LEU A 682 9.88 5.23 -4.37
C LEU A 682 9.36 5.91 -5.64
N ASP A 683 9.18 5.16 -6.72
CA ASP A 683 8.44 5.62 -7.88
C ASP A 683 7.54 4.51 -8.39
N GLY A 684 6.41 4.86 -8.97
CA GLY A 684 5.53 3.84 -9.49
C GLY A 684 4.15 4.31 -9.87
N GLN A 685 3.36 3.34 -10.28
CA GLN A 685 1.98 3.50 -10.68
C GLN A 685 1.11 2.45 -10.00
N TYR A 686 -0.06 2.89 -9.58
CA TYR A 686 -1.13 2.09 -9.05
C TYR A 686 -2.38 2.31 -9.90
N LYS A 687 -3.04 1.23 -10.33
CA LYS A 687 -4.28 1.29 -11.09
C LYS A 687 -5.40 0.53 -10.42
N VAL A 688 -6.60 1.08 -10.49
CA VAL A 688 -7.85 0.42 -10.08
C VAL A 688 -8.59 -0.07 -11.32
N LEU A 689 -8.97 -1.34 -11.33
CA LEU A 689 -9.71 -1.97 -12.41
C LEU A 689 -11.07 -2.44 -11.91
N ASN A 690 -12.12 -2.14 -12.66
CA ASN A 690 -13.47 -2.65 -12.38
C ASN A 690 -13.57 -4.16 -12.68
N LYS A 691 -14.77 -4.74 -12.47
CA LYS A 691 -15.04 -6.17 -12.73
C LYS A 691 -14.79 -6.58 -14.19
N ASP A 692 -14.94 -5.66 -15.12
CA ASP A 692 -14.70 -5.87 -16.56
C ASP A 692 -13.23 -5.61 -16.96
N LYS A 693 -12.34 -5.43 -15.99
CA LYS A 693 -10.90 -5.13 -16.17
C LYS A 693 -10.63 -3.80 -16.89
N VAL A 694 -11.55 -2.86 -16.81
CA VAL A 694 -11.39 -1.50 -17.32
C VAL A 694 -10.77 -0.62 -16.24
N GLU A 695 -9.75 0.15 -16.60
CA GLU A 695 -9.06 1.09 -15.70
C GLU A 695 -10.01 2.22 -15.31
N THR A 696 -10.29 2.37 -14.02
CA THR A 696 -11.13 3.46 -13.48
C THR A 696 -10.32 4.58 -12.85
N LEU A 697 -9.06 4.28 -12.48
CA LEU A 697 -8.12 5.18 -11.83
C LEU A 697 -6.69 4.81 -12.18
N VAL A 698 -5.85 5.82 -12.44
CA VAL A 698 -4.41 5.63 -12.65
C VAL A 698 -3.65 6.64 -11.80
N ILE A 699 -3.05 6.17 -10.72
CA ILE A 699 -2.29 6.97 -9.76
C ILE A 699 -0.81 6.77 -9.99
N ASN A 700 -0.08 7.85 -10.22
CA ASN A 700 1.37 7.85 -10.19
C ASN A 700 1.83 8.35 -8.83
N LEU A 701 2.79 7.65 -8.25
CA LEU A 701 3.36 7.91 -6.94
C LEU A 701 4.85 8.15 -7.12
N SER A 702 5.36 9.18 -6.47
CA SER A 702 6.80 9.34 -6.32
C SER A 702 7.09 9.85 -4.92
N ALA A 703 7.93 9.16 -4.18
CA ALA A 703 8.53 9.66 -2.96
C ALA A 703 10.06 9.66 -3.12
N SER A 704 10.72 10.69 -2.62
CA SER A 704 12.18 10.71 -2.60
C SER A 704 12.69 11.46 -1.39
N GLN A 705 13.78 10.96 -0.83
CA GLN A 705 14.56 11.68 0.15
C GLN A 705 15.66 12.46 -0.58
N ALA A 706 15.79 13.75 -0.28
CA ALA A 706 16.83 14.59 -0.87
C ALA A 706 18.18 14.31 -0.18
N ALA A 707 19.19 13.95 -0.97
CA ALA A 707 20.52 13.61 -0.48
C ALA A 707 21.21 14.76 0.30
N SER A 708 20.86 16.01 -0.01
CA SER A 708 21.49 17.20 0.58
C SER A 708 21.03 17.53 2.01
N ASP A 709 19.77 17.25 2.35
CA ASP A 709 19.17 17.66 3.62
C ASP A 709 18.30 16.60 4.29
N GLY A 710 18.20 15.41 3.70
CA GLY A 710 17.42 14.29 4.21
C GLY A 710 15.91 14.53 4.18
N LYS A 711 15.41 15.61 3.56
CA LYS A 711 13.97 15.87 3.50
C LYS A 711 13.28 14.87 2.59
N ALA A 712 12.21 14.26 3.10
CA ALA A 712 11.33 13.43 2.32
C ALA A 712 10.39 14.33 1.51
N SER A 713 10.19 13.97 0.24
CA SER A 713 9.18 14.57 -0.62
C SER A 713 8.26 13.47 -1.11
N PHE A 714 7.00 13.80 -1.30
CA PHE A 714 5.99 12.91 -1.84
C PHE A 714 5.15 13.66 -2.85
N LYS A 715 4.84 13.02 -3.97
CA LYS A 715 3.94 13.50 -5.00
C LYS A 715 3.01 12.39 -5.44
N LEU A 716 1.74 12.75 -5.60
CA LEU A 716 0.71 11.92 -6.17
C LEU A 716 0.11 12.66 -7.37
N SER A 717 -0.08 11.94 -8.49
CA SER A 717 -0.87 12.45 -9.61
C SER A 717 -1.81 11.40 -10.17
N GLU A 718 -3.06 11.79 -10.45
CA GLU A 718 -4.07 10.97 -11.09
C GLU A 718 -4.15 11.33 -12.58
N ALA A 719 -3.89 10.36 -13.45
CA ALA A 719 -3.65 10.61 -14.87
C ALA A 719 -4.93 10.98 -15.64
N THR A 720 -6.10 10.48 -15.24
CA THR A 720 -7.36 10.68 -15.98
C THR A 720 -7.95 12.07 -15.77
N SER A 721 -7.93 12.58 -14.55
CA SER A 721 -8.45 13.89 -14.14
C SER A 721 -7.38 14.99 -14.17
N GLY A 722 -6.10 14.62 -14.20
CA GLY A 722 -4.97 15.54 -14.10
C GLY A 722 -4.76 16.09 -12.70
N LEU A 723 -5.42 15.51 -11.69
CA LEU A 723 -5.29 15.93 -10.29
C LEU A 723 -3.92 15.58 -9.73
N ASN A 724 -3.36 16.47 -8.93
CA ASN A 724 -2.09 16.22 -8.26
C ASN A 724 -1.94 17.03 -6.98
N PHE A 725 -1.11 16.50 -6.08
CA PHE A 725 -0.59 17.23 -4.93
C PHE A 725 0.84 16.77 -4.65
N ALA A 726 1.60 17.63 -3.98
CA ALA A 726 2.96 17.31 -3.54
C ALA A 726 3.20 17.88 -2.14
N THR A 727 4.07 17.23 -1.38
CA THR A 727 4.50 17.66 -0.05
C THR A 727 5.99 17.42 0.12
N ASP A 728 6.63 18.25 0.94
CA ASP A 728 8.00 18.07 1.45
C ASP A 728 8.02 17.48 2.87
N GLY A 729 6.87 16.95 3.33
CA GLY A 729 6.70 16.33 4.64
C GLY A 729 6.62 17.30 5.82
N LYS A 730 6.71 18.62 5.61
CA LYS A 730 6.64 19.62 6.70
C LYS A 730 5.37 20.46 6.69
N GLN A 731 4.68 20.48 5.57
CA GLN A 731 3.47 21.27 5.38
C GLN A 731 2.27 20.59 6.04
N SER A 732 1.54 21.31 6.89
CA SER A 732 0.21 20.90 7.36
C SER A 732 -0.87 21.12 6.30
N VAL A 733 -0.56 21.89 5.25
CA VAL A 733 -1.50 22.34 4.23
C VAL A 733 -0.89 22.15 2.84
N LEU A 734 -1.53 21.33 2.00
CA LEU A 734 -1.07 20.99 0.65
C LEU A 734 -1.98 21.59 -0.41
N ASP A 735 -1.43 22.06 -1.52
CA ASP A 735 -2.24 22.45 -2.67
C ASP A 735 -2.74 21.23 -3.43
N LEU A 736 -4.06 21.16 -3.63
CA LEU A 736 -4.67 20.25 -4.61
C LEU A 736 -4.80 20.98 -5.94
N LYS A 737 -4.19 20.42 -6.99
CA LYS A 737 -4.12 21.04 -8.31
C LYS A 737 -4.71 20.15 -9.40
N LYS A 738 -5.16 20.76 -10.49
CA LYS A 738 -5.44 20.12 -11.77
C LYS A 738 -4.48 20.69 -12.82
N GLY A 739 -3.54 19.88 -13.28
CA GLY A 739 -2.34 20.41 -13.95
C GLY A 739 -1.64 21.40 -13.01
N ASP A 740 -1.47 22.65 -13.45
CA ASP A 740 -0.85 23.72 -12.66
C ASP A 740 -1.85 24.59 -11.88
N VAL A 741 -3.16 24.39 -12.08
CA VAL A 741 -4.21 25.22 -11.48
C VAL A 741 -4.58 24.68 -10.10
N LYS A 742 -4.46 25.52 -9.06
CA LYS A 742 -4.96 25.20 -7.72
C LYS A 742 -6.49 25.16 -7.70
N ILE A 743 -7.04 24.00 -7.34
CA ILE A 743 -8.49 23.78 -7.23
C ILE A 743 -8.94 23.63 -5.78
N GLY A 744 -8.01 23.46 -4.85
CA GLY A 744 -8.29 23.32 -3.44
C GLY A 744 -7.05 23.19 -2.59
N VAL A 745 -7.27 22.93 -1.32
CA VAL A 745 -6.26 22.81 -0.28
C VAL A 745 -6.59 21.58 0.56
N ILE A 746 -5.62 20.73 0.79
CA ILE A 746 -5.69 19.58 1.69
C ILE A 746 -5.06 20.00 3.02
N ASP A 747 -5.86 20.11 4.06
CA ASP A 747 -5.40 20.35 5.42
C ASP A 747 -5.26 19.00 6.13
N LEU A 748 -4.02 18.64 6.46
CA LEU A 748 -3.66 17.37 7.09
C LEU A 748 -4.02 17.36 8.57
N ASP A 749 -4.00 18.52 9.25
CA ASP A 749 -4.30 18.62 10.68
C ASP A 749 -5.80 18.48 10.92
N SER A 750 -6.62 19.11 10.07
CA SER A 750 -8.09 18.99 10.14
C SER A 750 -8.66 17.84 9.31
N SER A 751 -7.81 17.11 8.56
CA SER A 751 -8.21 16.03 7.65
C SER A 751 -9.33 16.46 6.69
N ARG A 752 -9.17 17.64 6.08
CA ARG A 752 -10.20 18.29 5.26
C ARG A 752 -9.63 18.82 3.95
N ILE A 753 -10.36 18.63 2.86
CA ILE A 753 -10.15 19.32 1.60
C ILE A 753 -11.07 20.54 1.55
N THR A 754 -10.52 21.72 1.27
CA THR A 754 -11.28 22.95 1.01
C THR A 754 -11.04 23.37 -0.43
N PHE A 755 -12.08 23.37 -1.26
CA PHE A 755 -12.03 23.74 -2.67
C PHE A 755 -12.08 25.26 -2.85
N THR A 756 -11.57 25.77 -3.97
CA THR A 756 -11.55 27.24 -4.22
C THR A 756 -12.95 27.82 -4.41
N ASN A 757 -13.95 26.99 -4.76
CA ASN A 757 -15.36 27.38 -4.76
C ASN A 757 -16.01 27.43 -3.35
N GLY A 758 -15.25 27.19 -2.28
CA GLY A 758 -15.73 27.21 -0.90
C GLY A 758 -16.37 25.90 -0.42
N GLU A 759 -16.57 24.91 -1.30
CA GLU A 759 -16.96 23.58 -0.85
C GLU A 759 -15.85 22.97 0.01
N PHE A 760 -16.24 22.14 0.97
CA PHE A 760 -15.30 21.33 1.72
C PHE A 760 -15.69 19.86 1.69
N TRP A 761 -14.73 19.02 2.05
CA TRP A 761 -14.91 17.60 2.16
C TRP A 761 -13.98 16.99 3.20
N SER A 762 -14.52 16.13 4.06
CA SER A 762 -13.75 15.39 5.06
C SER A 762 -12.99 14.24 4.40
N LEU A 763 -11.73 14.05 4.81
CA LEU A 763 -10.93 12.88 4.47
C LEU A 763 -11.21 11.69 5.39
N ASN A 764 -11.64 11.96 6.64
CA ASN A 764 -12.09 10.94 7.60
C ASN A 764 -13.31 10.18 7.11
#